data_AF-A0A7J6I9J0-F1
#
_entry.id   AF-A0A7J6I9J0-F1
#
_cell.length_a   1.000
_cell.length_b   1.000
_cell.length_c   1.000
_cell.angle_alpha   90.00
_cell.angle_beta   90.00
_cell.angle_gamma   90.00
#
_symmetry.space_group_name_H-M   'P 1'
#
loop_
_entity.id
_entity.type
_entity.pdbx_description
1 polymer ?
#
loop_
_entity_poly.entity_id
_entity_poly.type
_entity_poly.pdbx_seq_one_letter_code
_entity_poly.pdbx_strand_id
1 'polypeptide(L)'
;MDLSELKKAVEAVEVVDGHAHNIVSLDSSFPFLGGFSEARGDALTHALHSLSVKRNLKDIAELYGCENSLRGIEEFRRVNGLEAISSTCFKAAKISAILIDDGVNFDKEHDIEWHKAFSPFVGRILRIERLAETILDEELPGGTSWTLDKFTEIFVGKLKSYPWLLCSPFAGEIFGLKTIAAYRSGLEINPNVSKIDAEEGLTETLVASKPIRIENKNFIDFIFTQSLEVAEQFDLPMQIHTGFGDKDLDMRLSNPLHLRDVLEDKRFSKCRIVLLHASYPFSKEASYLASVYSQVYLDFGLALPKLSVHGMISSIKELLELAPINKVMFSTDGYAFPETYYLGAQKSREVIFSVLRDACIDGDLDIHEAIQAAKDIFAENSIRFYKLKLPVKSSGSTNTISASPTNTNIALSGIRLVRILWVDASGQQRCRVVPSARFQDTIQRNGVGLAFAAMGMPSFTDGPVEESKLTATGEMRLVPDLSTRKIIPWETREEMVLADMCLKPGEPWEYCPREALRRVSKILKEEFNFVMNAGFENEFFLLKSVLREGKEEWVPFDFSPYSSTSSYDAASPIFHEIVAALDSLNIPVEQVHAESGKGQFEVVLGYGPCTLSADNLIFARETIRAIARKHGLLATFLPKYSMEDIGSGSHVHVSLFRDGKNVFMGSSQYGMSKAGEEFMAGVLYHLPRLLAFIAPIPNSYDRLQPHTWSGAYQCWGRENKEAAVRAASPPGFPDGLVSNFEIKSFDGCANPHIGLAAILAAGIDGLRKHLSLPEPVDTDPSTCGPELKRLPESLSESLAALSEDNFMADLIGEKLLVAVKAIRKRDKNSQGRVKIAMALPLRALISFFLLIFVIGVLLPDNVHAWKADEHHHARRGRSWSHPKKPKHHRPKFKPGPWIDAHATFYEGGSGTFGGACGYDDVVNKGYGLETVALSEALFNKGESCGSCYELKCANDPKWCKPGSLHVTATNHCPPNYYQSAENGGWCNPPRHHFDIAKPVFTQIADYTAGIVPVQYRRVPCQKKGGIRFTITGNPYYNEVSVWNVAGAGDVVSLQVKGNKNLKWTQMKREWGQKWVTDAKLVGESLTFRVRASDGRYSTAWHVAPKNWQFGQTFEGKNFK
;
A
#
# COMPACT_ATOMS: atom_id res chain seq x y z
N MET A 1 -20.16 9.29 -6.86
CA MET A 1 -21.15 8.23 -7.10
C MET A 1 -21.77 7.85 -5.76
N ASP A 2 -23.10 7.96 -5.59
CA ASP A 2 -23.79 7.51 -4.36
C ASP A 2 -23.95 5.98 -4.41
N LEU A 3 -23.24 5.27 -3.53
CA LEU A 3 -23.24 3.81 -3.45
C LEU A 3 -24.19 3.27 -2.37
N SER A 4 -25.02 4.14 -1.77
CA SER A 4 -25.92 3.77 -0.68
C SER A 4 -27.00 2.78 -1.12
N GLU A 5 -27.45 2.86 -2.38
CA GLU A 5 -28.41 1.92 -2.97
C GLU A 5 -27.81 0.52 -3.14
N LEU A 6 -26.57 0.43 -3.64
CA LEU A 6 -25.84 -0.84 -3.75
C LEU A 6 -25.66 -1.49 -2.39
N LYS A 7 -25.24 -0.71 -1.38
CA LYS A 7 -25.07 -1.23 -0.01
C LYS A 7 -26.38 -1.79 0.55
N LYS A 8 -27.48 -1.03 0.42
CA LYS A 8 -28.81 -1.48 0.86
C LYS A 8 -29.26 -2.74 0.13
N ALA A 9 -29.01 -2.84 -1.18
CA ALA A 9 -29.37 -4.02 -1.97
C ALA A 9 -28.59 -5.27 -1.52
N VAL A 10 -27.27 -5.16 -1.34
CA VAL A 10 -26.41 -6.25 -0.85
C VAL A 10 -26.79 -6.68 0.58
N GLU A 11 -27.14 -5.73 1.45
CA GLU A 11 -27.61 -6.04 2.80
C GLU A 11 -29.01 -6.67 2.81
N ALA A 12 -29.89 -6.30 1.87
CA ALA A 12 -31.28 -6.72 1.86
C ALA A 12 -31.55 -8.07 1.19
N VAL A 13 -30.73 -8.47 0.21
CA VAL A 13 -30.98 -9.66 -0.62
C VAL A 13 -31.09 -10.95 0.21
N GLU A 14 -32.15 -11.74 -0.01
CA GLU A 14 -32.25 -13.11 0.51
C GLU A 14 -31.33 -14.02 -0.32
N VAL A 15 -30.57 -14.91 0.33
CA VAL A 15 -29.54 -15.72 -0.34
C VAL A 15 -30.03 -17.14 -0.62
N VAL A 16 -29.58 -17.69 -1.73
CA VAL A 16 -29.67 -19.13 -2.02
C VAL A 16 -28.30 -19.74 -1.74
N ASP A 17 -28.23 -20.51 -0.67
CA ASP A 17 -27.02 -21.21 -0.26
C ASP A 17 -26.86 -22.49 -1.10
N GLY A 18 -26.05 -22.39 -2.15
CA GLY A 18 -25.92 -23.45 -3.17
C GLY A 18 -25.17 -24.70 -2.69
N HIS A 19 -24.45 -24.63 -1.57
CA HIS A 19 -23.71 -25.76 -1.00
C HIS A 19 -23.46 -25.55 0.49
N ALA A 20 -23.94 -26.49 1.29
CA ALA A 20 -23.64 -26.59 2.70
C ALA A 20 -23.70 -28.05 3.15
N HIS A 21 -23.41 -28.30 4.42
CA HIS A 21 -23.46 -29.61 5.06
C HIS A 21 -24.48 -29.64 6.19
N ASN A 22 -24.50 -30.74 6.94
CA ASN A 22 -25.45 -30.96 8.01
C ASN A 22 -25.01 -30.30 9.33
N ILE A 23 -25.96 -30.06 10.22
CA ILE A 23 -25.74 -29.52 11.58
C ILE A 23 -25.73 -30.66 12.58
N VAL A 24 -24.82 -30.60 13.54
CA VAL A 24 -24.70 -31.59 14.63
C VAL A 24 -25.41 -31.13 15.89
N SER A 25 -25.82 -32.09 16.73
CA SER A 25 -26.37 -31.80 18.06
C SER A 25 -25.33 -31.12 18.96
N LEU A 26 -25.78 -30.39 20.00
CA LEU A 26 -24.88 -29.70 20.93
C LEU A 26 -23.97 -30.64 21.74
N ASP A 27 -24.34 -31.91 21.86
CA ASP A 27 -23.57 -32.95 22.54
C ASP A 27 -22.74 -33.82 21.58
N SER A 28 -22.56 -33.38 20.32
CA SER A 28 -21.63 -33.98 19.36
C SER A 28 -20.18 -33.92 19.86
N SER A 29 -19.40 -34.93 19.46
CA SER A 29 -17.96 -35.00 19.70
C SER A 29 -17.15 -34.05 18.81
N PHE A 30 -17.76 -33.48 17.76
CA PHE A 30 -17.10 -32.55 16.87
C PHE A 30 -16.78 -31.22 17.58
N PRO A 31 -15.49 -30.81 17.68
CA PRO A 31 -15.13 -29.63 18.46
C PRO A 31 -15.64 -28.36 17.79
N PHE A 32 -16.20 -27.42 18.58
CA PHE A 32 -16.74 -26.16 18.05
C PHE A 32 -15.71 -25.36 17.25
N LEU A 33 -14.46 -25.31 17.74
CA LEU A 33 -13.34 -24.68 17.05
C LEU A 33 -13.08 -25.30 15.65
N GLY A 34 -13.41 -26.58 15.48
CA GLY A 34 -13.33 -27.32 14.21
C GLY A 34 -14.26 -26.79 13.13
N GLY A 35 -15.30 -26.00 13.46
CA GLY A 35 -16.13 -25.30 12.47
C GLY A 35 -15.42 -24.12 11.80
N PHE A 36 -14.34 -23.61 12.39
CA PHE A 36 -13.64 -22.41 11.94
C PHE A 36 -12.26 -22.71 11.35
N SER A 37 -11.86 -23.97 11.30
CA SER A 37 -10.54 -24.42 10.84
C SER A 37 -10.61 -25.81 10.25
N GLU A 38 -9.91 -26.04 9.14
CA GLU A 38 -9.71 -27.38 8.57
C GLU A 38 -8.65 -28.20 9.34
N ALA A 39 -8.01 -27.59 10.35
CA ALA A 39 -7.01 -28.26 11.17
C ALA A 39 -7.64 -29.32 12.08
N ARG A 40 -6.93 -30.44 12.28
CA ARG A 40 -7.29 -31.50 13.25
C ARG A 40 -6.13 -31.75 14.21
N GLY A 41 -6.42 -32.36 15.36
CA GLY A 41 -5.41 -32.68 16.39
C GLY A 41 -4.73 -31.42 16.94
N ASP A 42 -3.43 -31.51 17.26
CA ASP A 42 -2.68 -30.41 17.87
C ASP A 42 -2.72 -29.12 17.04
N ALA A 43 -2.77 -29.22 15.71
CA ALA A 43 -2.87 -28.06 14.82
C ALA A 43 -4.16 -27.24 15.05
N LEU A 44 -5.26 -27.87 15.48
CA LEU A 44 -6.51 -27.17 15.78
C LEU A 44 -6.35 -26.20 16.95
N THR A 45 -5.50 -26.51 17.93
CA THR A 45 -5.26 -25.62 19.08
C THR A 45 -4.62 -24.30 18.66
N HIS A 46 -3.80 -24.31 17.60
CA HIS A 46 -3.20 -23.12 17.04
C HIS A 46 -4.19 -22.26 16.23
N ALA A 47 -5.34 -22.81 15.84
CA ALA A 47 -6.33 -22.10 15.02
C ALA A 47 -6.86 -20.84 15.72
N LEU A 48 -6.92 -20.80 17.06
CA LEU A 48 -7.31 -19.61 17.84
C LEU A 48 -6.39 -18.39 17.64
N HIS A 49 -5.19 -18.61 17.09
CA HIS A 49 -4.25 -17.56 16.77
C HIS A 49 -4.36 -17.07 15.32
N SER A 50 -5.22 -17.69 14.50
CA SER A 50 -5.45 -17.26 13.12
C SER A 50 -6.32 -15.99 13.05
N LEU A 51 -6.11 -15.19 12.00
CA LEU A 51 -6.89 -13.97 11.77
C LEU A 51 -8.37 -14.28 11.55
N SER A 52 -8.68 -15.36 10.82
CA SER A 52 -10.05 -15.75 10.51
C SER A 52 -10.82 -16.17 11.75
N VAL A 53 -10.24 -17.03 12.59
CA VAL A 53 -10.91 -17.48 13.83
C VAL A 53 -11.14 -16.31 14.79
N LYS A 54 -10.15 -15.43 15.01
CA LYS A 54 -10.32 -14.26 15.88
C LYS A 54 -11.44 -13.33 15.42
N ARG A 55 -11.53 -13.09 14.11
CA ARG A 55 -12.59 -12.28 13.51
C ARG A 55 -13.95 -12.96 13.66
N ASN A 56 -14.04 -14.24 13.31
CA ASN A 56 -15.28 -14.99 13.34
C ASN A 56 -15.86 -15.10 14.76
N LEU A 57 -15.02 -15.31 15.77
CA LEU A 57 -15.47 -15.27 17.17
C LEU A 57 -16.03 -13.90 17.56
N LYS A 58 -15.40 -12.81 17.11
CA LYS A 58 -15.93 -11.46 17.35
C LYS A 58 -17.30 -11.26 16.71
N ASP A 59 -17.46 -11.69 15.46
CA ASP A 59 -18.73 -11.52 14.73
C ASP A 59 -19.86 -12.36 15.33
N ILE A 60 -19.56 -13.58 15.82
CA ILE A 60 -20.52 -14.42 16.55
C ILE A 60 -20.86 -13.80 17.90
N ALA A 61 -19.86 -13.32 18.66
CA ALA A 61 -20.09 -12.68 19.95
C ALA A 61 -20.96 -11.43 19.81
N GLU A 62 -20.77 -10.66 18.74
CA GLU A 62 -21.63 -9.51 18.40
C GLU A 62 -23.05 -9.95 18.04
N LEU A 63 -23.22 -11.00 17.24
CA LEU A 63 -24.54 -11.56 16.91
C LEU A 63 -25.30 -12.01 18.17
N TYR A 64 -24.61 -12.67 19.09
CA TYR A 64 -25.19 -13.21 20.32
C TYR A 64 -25.27 -12.19 21.47
N GLY A 65 -24.59 -11.05 21.38
CA GLY A 65 -24.47 -10.09 22.47
C GLY A 65 -23.76 -10.67 23.70
N CYS A 66 -22.78 -11.55 23.50
CA CYS A 66 -22.06 -12.27 24.56
C CYS A 66 -20.57 -11.86 24.64
N GLU A 67 -19.84 -12.47 25.57
CA GLU A 67 -18.40 -12.21 25.72
C GLU A 67 -17.63 -12.62 24.46
N ASN A 68 -16.75 -11.74 23.98
CA ASN A 68 -15.88 -11.99 22.82
C ASN A 68 -14.72 -12.96 23.16
N SER A 69 -15.08 -14.20 23.46
CA SER A 69 -14.15 -15.31 23.70
C SER A 69 -14.80 -16.62 23.27
N LEU A 70 -13.98 -17.63 22.91
CA LEU A 70 -14.49 -18.96 22.55
C LEU A 70 -15.41 -19.50 23.65
N ARG A 71 -14.96 -19.37 24.91
CA ARG A 71 -15.71 -19.81 26.09
C ARG A 71 -17.04 -19.07 26.25
N GLY A 72 -17.06 -17.75 26.03
CA GLY A 72 -18.28 -16.95 26.10
C GLY A 72 -19.35 -17.41 25.11
N ILE A 73 -18.92 -17.72 23.89
CA ILE A 73 -19.79 -18.20 22.81
C ILE A 73 -20.26 -19.63 23.12
N GLU A 74 -19.37 -20.53 23.54
CA GLU A 74 -19.75 -21.91 23.90
C GLU A 74 -20.76 -21.94 25.06
N GLU A 75 -20.59 -21.07 26.05
CA GLU A 75 -21.55 -20.92 27.15
C GLU A 75 -22.90 -20.38 26.66
N PHE A 76 -22.91 -19.39 25.76
CA PHE A 76 -24.13 -18.89 25.15
C PHE A 76 -24.87 -20.01 24.39
N ARG A 77 -24.15 -20.80 23.59
CA ARG A 77 -24.70 -21.95 22.86
C ARG A 77 -25.32 -22.97 23.81
N ARG A 78 -24.62 -23.30 24.91
CA ARG A 78 -25.08 -24.23 25.94
C ARG A 78 -26.36 -23.76 26.63
N VAL A 79 -26.47 -22.46 26.93
CA VAL A 79 -27.62 -21.89 27.65
C VAL A 79 -28.86 -21.76 26.77
N ASN A 80 -28.70 -21.36 25.50
CA ASN A 80 -29.83 -21.06 24.62
C ASN A 80 -30.38 -22.29 23.87
N GLY A 81 -29.56 -23.32 23.65
CA GLY A 81 -29.97 -24.50 22.89
C GLY A 81 -29.86 -24.33 21.37
N LEU A 82 -29.86 -25.45 20.65
CA LEU A 82 -29.54 -25.52 19.22
C LEU A 82 -30.58 -24.80 18.36
N GLU A 83 -31.87 -24.98 18.64
CA GLU A 83 -32.95 -24.38 17.84
C GLU A 83 -32.93 -22.85 17.90
N ALA A 84 -32.64 -22.28 19.07
CA ALA A 84 -32.58 -20.84 19.27
C ALA A 84 -31.38 -20.22 18.54
N ILE A 85 -30.20 -20.85 18.63
CA ILE A 85 -29.01 -20.38 17.91
C ILE A 85 -29.18 -20.54 16.39
N SER A 86 -29.76 -21.64 15.92
CA SER A 86 -30.09 -21.84 14.51
C SER A 86 -31.05 -20.78 13.98
N SER A 87 -32.13 -20.50 14.71
CA SER A 87 -33.06 -19.43 14.33
C SER A 87 -32.37 -18.08 14.22
N THR A 88 -31.46 -17.78 15.16
CA THR A 88 -30.69 -16.53 15.17
C THR A 88 -29.76 -16.44 13.95
N CYS A 89 -28.94 -17.47 13.71
CA CYS A 89 -27.97 -17.49 12.62
C CYS A 89 -28.62 -17.47 11.24
N PHE A 90 -29.63 -18.32 10.99
CA PHE A 90 -30.29 -18.40 9.69
C PHE A 90 -31.06 -17.12 9.36
N LYS A 91 -31.72 -16.51 10.36
CA LYS A 91 -32.39 -15.21 10.20
C LYS A 91 -31.41 -14.10 9.87
N ALA A 92 -30.25 -14.07 10.54
CA ALA A 92 -29.20 -13.09 10.27
C ALA A 92 -28.56 -13.30 8.89
N ALA A 93 -28.40 -14.55 8.46
CA ALA A 93 -27.89 -14.91 7.14
C ALA A 93 -28.88 -14.55 6.00
N LYS A 94 -30.18 -14.54 6.29
CA LYS A 94 -31.30 -14.35 5.34
C LYS A 94 -31.33 -15.43 4.26
N ILE A 95 -31.19 -16.69 4.66
CA ILE A 95 -31.22 -17.84 3.76
C ILE A 95 -32.66 -18.11 3.33
N SER A 96 -32.93 -18.04 2.03
CA SER A 96 -34.24 -18.38 1.43
C SER A 96 -34.32 -19.81 0.91
N ALA A 97 -33.16 -20.41 0.59
CA ALA A 97 -33.04 -21.78 0.14
C ALA A 97 -31.65 -22.30 0.47
N ILE A 98 -31.53 -23.58 0.80
CA ILE A 98 -30.27 -24.23 1.08
C ILE A 98 -30.18 -25.60 0.41
N LEU A 99 -29.02 -25.93 -0.15
CA LEU A 99 -28.71 -27.23 -0.73
C LEU A 99 -27.66 -27.94 0.13
N ILE A 100 -28.02 -29.09 0.70
CA ILE A 100 -27.21 -29.81 1.68
C ILE A 100 -26.57 -31.05 1.05
N ASP A 101 -25.25 -31.10 1.05
CA ASP A 101 -24.46 -32.31 0.79
C ASP A 101 -24.46 -33.18 2.04
N ASP A 102 -25.18 -34.30 1.95
CA ASP A 102 -25.38 -35.29 3.01
C ASP A 102 -24.29 -36.38 3.03
N GLY A 103 -23.22 -36.21 2.26
CA GLY A 103 -22.12 -37.17 2.16
C GLY A 103 -21.04 -37.03 3.23
N VAL A 104 -21.08 -35.98 4.06
CA VAL A 104 -20.18 -35.83 5.22
C VAL A 104 -20.81 -36.55 6.40
N ASN A 105 -20.09 -37.49 7.00
CA ASN A 105 -20.58 -38.25 8.15
C ASN A 105 -20.13 -37.56 9.45
N PHE A 106 -21.03 -36.86 10.11
CA PHE A 106 -20.80 -36.36 11.46
C PHE A 106 -21.43 -37.27 12.52
N ASP A 107 -20.89 -37.23 13.74
CA ASP A 107 -21.60 -37.85 14.86
C ASP A 107 -22.78 -36.97 15.28
N LYS A 108 -23.96 -37.60 15.44
CA LYS A 108 -25.19 -36.95 15.89
C LYS A 108 -25.64 -35.78 14.99
N GLU A 109 -25.50 -35.94 13.68
CA GLU A 109 -26.12 -35.03 12.72
C GLU A 109 -27.64 -35.14 12.70
N HIS A 110 -28.30 -34.03 12.37
CA HIS A 110 -29.74 -33.99 12.17
C HIS A 110 -30.13 -34.52 10.78
N ASP A 111 -31.41 -34.83 10.56
CA ASP A 111 -31.88 -35.08 9.20
C ASP A 111 -31.89 -33.76 8.39
N ILE A 112 -31.64 -33.82 7.08
CA ILE A 112 -31.63 -32.61 6.23
C ILE A 112 -32.95 -31.82 6.35
N GLU A 113 -34.07 -32.51 6.54
CA GLU A 113 -35.41 -31.92 6.69
C GLU A 113 -35.54 -31.06 7.95
N TRP A 114 -34.68 -31.27 8.96
CA TRP A 114 -34.62 -30.42 10.15
C TRP A 114 -34.35 -28.94 9.81
N HIS A 115 -33.61 -28.68 8.72
CA HIS A 115 -33.32 -27.33 8.25
C HIS A 115 -34.57 -26.59 7.74
N LYS A 116 -35.68 -27.28 7.46
CA LYS A 116 -36.96 -26.65 7.06
C LYS A 116 -37.57 -25.81 8.17
N ALA A 117 -37.15 -25.99 9.42
CA ALA A 117 -37.51 -25.10 10.51
C ALA A 117 -36.89 -23.69 10.38
N PHE A 118 -35.82 -23.54 9.61
CA PHE A 118 -35.01 -22.31 9.52
C PHE A 118 -34.86 -21.76 8.09
N SER A 119 -35.04 -22.60 7.07
CA SER A 119 -35.01 -22.23 5.65
C SER A 119 -36.33 -22.61 4.97
N PRO A 120 -36.95 -21.72 4.17
CA PRO A 120 -38.16 -22.02 3.41
C PRO A 120 -38.01 -23.19 2.42
N PHE A 121 -36.79 -23.45 1.96
CA PHE A 121 -36.48 -24.52 1.01
C PHE A 121 -35.20 -25.24 1.42
N VAL A 122 -35.23 -26.57 1.36
CA VAL A 122 -34.08 -27.45 1.61
C VAL A 122 -34.04 -28.47 0.50
N GLY A 123 -32.92 -28.51 -0.24
CA GLY A 123 -32.65 -29.49 -1.28
C GLY A 123 -31.47 -30.38 -0.92
N ARG A 124 -31.45 -31.61 -1.43
CA ARG A 124 -30.39 -32.58 -1.19
C ARG A 124 -29.37 -32.57 -2.34
N ILE A 125 -28.09 -32.60 -2.01
CA ILE A 125 -26.98 -32.86 -2.93
C ILE A 125 -26.38 -34.21 -2.57
N LEU A 126 -26.23 -35.10 -3.56
CA LEU A 126 -25.78 -36.47 -3.35
C LEU A 126 -24.29 -36.62 -3.65
N ARG A 127 -23.49 -37.00 -2.64
CA ARG A 127 -22.06 -37.29 -2.82
C ARG A 127 -21.82 -38.67 -3.42
N ILE A 128 -21.21 -38.71 -4.60
CA ILE A 128 -21.11 -39.94 -5.40
C ILE A 128 -20.16 -40.98 -4.79
N GLU A 129 -19.04 -40.54 -4.21
CA GLU A 129 -18.08 -41.43 -3.57
C GLU A 129 -18.69 -42.09 -2.33
N ARG A 130 -19.46 -41.34 -1.55
CA ARG A 130 -20.12 -41.86 -0.35
C ARG A 130 -21.20 -42.88 -0.71
N LEU A 131 -21.96 -42.63 -1.79
CA LEU A 131 -22.93 -43.59 -2.31
C LEU A 131 -22.23 -44.89 -2.75
N ALA A 132 -21.13 -44.78 -3.49
CA ALA A 132 -20.36 -45.93 -3.96
C ALA A 132 -19.78 -46.74 -2.78
N GLU A 133 -19.17 -46.08 -1.80
CA GLU A 133 -18.66 -46.70 -0.56
C GLU A 133 -19.77 -47.44 0.19
N THR A 134 -20.94 -46.80 0.35
CA THR A 134 -22.09 -47.42 1.04
C THR A 134 -22.58 -48.67 0.33
N ILE A 135 -22.63 -48.66 -1.01
CA ILE A 135 -23.01 -49.84 -1.80
C ILE A 135 -22.00 -50.98 -1.58
N LEU A 136 -20.70 -50.68 -1.59
CA LEU A 136 -19.66 -51.69 -1.44
C LEU A 136 -19.55 -52.25 -0.02
N ASP A 137 -19.94 -51.48 0.99
CA ASP A 137 -20.04 -51.94 2.37
C ASP A 137 -21.20 -52.95 2.58
N GLU A 138 -22.25 -52.90 1.75
CA GLU A 138 -23.38 -53.85 1.76
C GLU A 138 -22.91 -55.27 1.31
N GLU A 139 -23.42 -56.32 1.97
CA GLU A 139 -23.17 -57.71 1.55
C GLU A 139 -24.09 -58.10 0.39
N LEU A 140 -23.53 -58.69 -0.67
CA LEU A 140 -24.32 -59.19 -1.79
C LEU A 140 -25.15 -60.42 -1.38
N PRO A 141 -26.43 -60.51 -1.81
CA PRO A 141 -27.27 -61.67 -1.53
C PRO A 141 -26.63 -62.97 -2.04
N GLY A 142 -26.48 -63.96 -1.16
CA GLY A 142 -25.97 -65.30 -1.51
C GLY A 142 -24.45 -65.47 -1.44
N GLY A 143 -23.69 -64.52 -0.90
CA GLY A 143 -22.24 -64.65 -0.68
C GLY A 143 -21.39 -64.54 -1.96
N THR A 144 -21.93 -63.92 -3.01
CA THR A 144 -21.22 -63.63 -4.26
C THR A 144 -20.24 -62.48 -4.08
N SER A 145 -19.10 -62.52 -4.79
CA SER A 145 -18.13 -61.42 -4.80
C SER A 145 -18.60 -60.28 -5.70
N TRP A 146 -18.20 -59.05 -5.36
CA TRP A 146 -18.38 -57.89 -6.21
C TRP A 146 -17.64 -58.06 -7.55
N THR A 147 -18.29 -57.62 -8.63
CA THR A 147 -17.70 -57.46 -9.98
C THR A 147 -18.02 -56.05 -10.46
N LEU A 148 -17.24 -55.50 -11.39
CA LEU A 148 -17.46 -54.14 -11.89
C LEU A 148 -18.84 -54.02 -12.56
N ASP A 149 -19.27 -55.03 -13.32
CA ASP A 149 -20.60 -55.02 -13.96
C ASP A 149 -21.71 -54.96 -12.92
N LYS A 150 -21.60 -55.76 -11.84
CA LYS A 150 -22.63 -55.76 -10.78
C LYS A 150 -22.63 -54.48 -9.97
N PHE A 151 -21.46 -53.96 -9.64
CA PHE A 151 -21.32 -52.65 -9.01
C PHE A 151 -21.94 -51.55 -9.87
N THR A 152 -21.59 -51.51 -11.16
CA THR A 152 -22.08 -50.49 -12.10
C THR A 152 -23.60 -50.56 -12.24
N GLU A 153 -24.18 -51.77 -12.36
CA GLU A 153 -25.63 -51.99 -12.39
C GLU A 153 -26.32 -51.38 -11.16
N ILE A 154 -25.80 -51.67 -9.95
CA ILE A 154 -26.39 -51.19 -8.69
C ILE A 154 -26.15 -49.68 -8.50
N PHE A 155 -24.94 -49.19 -8.76
CA PHE A 155 -24.57 -47.79 -8.58
C PHE A 155 -25.34 -46.88 -9.55
N VAL A 156 -25.29 -47.16 -10.85
CA VAL A 156 -26.05 -46.42 -11.86
C VAL A 156 -27.55 -46.62 -11.66
N GLY A 157 -27.99 -47.81 -11.24
CA GLY A 157 -29.38 -48.08 -10.87
C GLY A 157 -29.87 -47.23 -9.70
N LYS A 158 -29.10 -47.15 -8.61
CA LYS A 158 -29.42 -46.30 -7.44
C LYS A 158 -29.44 -44.83 -7.84
N LEU A 159 -28.44 -44.34 -8.58
CA LEU A 159 -28.46 -42.99 -9.13
C LEU A 159 -29.76 -42.78 -9.91
N LYS A 160 -30.07 -43.64 -10.89
CA LYS A 160 -31.28 -43.58 -11.73
C LYS A 160 -32.61 -43.64 -10.98
N SER A 161 -32.62 -44.21 -9.79
CA SER A 161 -33.83 -44.42 -8.99
C SER A 161 -34.27 -43.21 -8.16
N TYR A 162 -33.38 -42.25 -7.91
CA TYR A 162 -33.74 -41.07 -7.12
C TYR A 162 -34.78 -40.22 -7.86
N PRO A 163 -35.78 -39.65 -7.16
CA PRO A 163 -36.74 -38.76 -7.78
C PRO A 163 -36.01 -37.50 -8.24
N TRP A 164 -36.06 -37.24 -9.55
CA TRP A 164 -35.52 -36.04 -10.18
C TRP A 164 -36.62 -35.00 -10.39
N LEU A 165 -36.21 -33.76 -10.64
CA LEU A 165 -37.04 -32.56 -10.86
C LEU A 165 -38.17 -32.67 -11.90
N LEU A 166 -38.22 -33.78 -12.65
CA LEU A 166 -39.21 -34.07 -13.70
C LEU A 166 -40.25 -35.15 -13.33
N CYS A 167 -40.16 -35.86 -12.19
CA CYS A 167 -40.98 -37.07 -11.96
C CYS A 167 -41.81 -37.20 -10.65
N SER A 168 -41.64 -36.42 -9.57
CA SER A 168 -42.55 -36.53 -8.40
C SER A 168 -42.39 -35.40 -7.37
N PRO A 169 -43.45 -34.93 -6.69
CA PRO A 169 -43.40 -33.88 -5.67
C PRO A 169 -43.16 -34.38 -4.22
N PHE A 170 -42.49 -35.53 -4.00
CA PHE A 170 -42.33 -36.13 -2.66
C PHE A 170 -40.87 -36.40 -2.26
N ALA A 171 -40.66 -36.53 -0.93
CA ALA A 171 -39.39 -36.61 -0.20
C ALA A 171 -38.28 -37.48 -0.84
N GLY A 172 -37.04 -36.99 -0.78
CA GLY A 172 -35.84 -37.68 -1.30
C GLY A 172 -35.31 -37.16 -2.63
N GLU A 173 -35.85 -36.04 -3.13
CA GLU A 173 -35.42 -35.38 -4.39
C GLU A 173 -33.98 -34.84 -4.28
N ILE A 174 -33.16 -35.15 -5.29
CA ILE A 174 -31.79 -34.65 -5.37
C ILE A 174 -31.68 -33.53 -6.42
N PHE A 175 -31.00 -32.45 -6.06
CA PHE A 175 -30.86 -31.24 -6.87
C PHE A 175 -29.51 -31.17 -7.60
N GLY A 176 -28.59 -32.07 -7.26
CA GLY A 176 -27.28 -32.17 -7.87
C GLY A 176 -26.48 -33.33 -7.31
N LEU A 177 -25.43 -33.68 -8.03
CA LEU A 177 -24.40 -34.61 -7.60
C LEU A 177 -23.20 -33.81 -7.08
N LYS A 178 -22.40 -34.44 -6.22
CA LYS A 178 -21.17 -33.87 -5.69
C LYS A 178 -20.07 -34.92 -5.74
N THR A 179 -18.88 -34.48 -6.12
CA THR A 179 -17.66 -35.27 -6.06
C THR A 179 -16.61 -34.63 -5.17
N ILE A 180 -15.86 -35.49 -4.49
CA ILE A 180 -14.69 -35.17 -3.68
C ILE A 180 -13.41 -35.80 -4.26
N ALA A 181 -13.37 -36.07 -5.58
CA ALA A 181 -12.20 -36.65 -6.24
C ALA A 181 -10.88 -35.91 -5.91
N ALA A 182 -10.93 -34.59 -5.71
CA ALA A 182 -9.80 -33.78 -5.25
C ALA A 182 -9.18 -34.26 -3.92
N TYR A 183 -9.98 -34.75 -2.96
CA TYR A 183 -9.54 -35.33 -1.68
C TYR A 183 -9.02 -36.77 -1.82
N ARG A 184 -9.17 -37.38 -2.99
CA ARG A 184 -8.88 -38.78 -3.22
C ARG A 184 -7.71 -38.91 -4.20
N SER A 185 -8.00 -38.91 -5.50
CA SER A 185 -7.03 -39.15 -6.57
C SER A 185 -6.63 -37.88 -7.34
N GLY A 186 -7.26 -36.73 -7.07
CA GLY A 186 -7.03 -35.47 -7.78
C GLY A 186 -8.03 -35.19 -8.90
N LEU A 187 -7.92 -34.02 -9.52
CA LEU A 187 -8.83 -33.54 -10.57
C LEU A 187 -8.42 -33.90 -12.00
N GLU A 188 -7.30 -34.60 -12.19
CA GLU A 188 -6.85 -35.09 -13.50
C GLU A 188 -7.62 -36.35 -13.89
N ILE A 189 -8.92 -36.22 -14.11
CA ILE A 189 -9.81 -37.36 -14.36
C ILE A 189 -9.58 -37.90 -15.77
N ASN A 190 -9.32 -39.21 -15.90
CA ASN A 190 -9.31 -39.90 -17.18
C ASN A 190 -10.75 -40.22 -17.63
N PRO A 191 -11.29 -39.59 -18.68
CA PRO A 191 -12.66 -39.87 -19.13
C PRO A 191 -12.83 -41.24 -19.81
N ASN A 192 -11.73 -41.93 -20.14
CA ASN A 192 -11.70 -43.17 -20.92
C ASN A 192 -11.02 -44.32 -20.14
N VAL A 193 -11.38 -44.50 -18.87
CA VAL A 193 -10.90 -45.64 -18.07
C VAL A 193 -11.29 -46.96 -18.74
N SER A 194 -10.33 -47.87 -18.92
CA SER A 194 -10.65 -49.19 -19.49
C SER A 194 -11.40 -50.05 -18.47
N LYS A 195 -12.21 -51.00 -18.94
CA LYS A 195 -12.92 -51.94 -18.06
C LYS A 195 -11.96 -52.72 -17.16
N ILE A 196 -10.78 -53.06 -17.67
CA ILE A 196 -9.75 -53.80 -16.92
C ILE A 196 -9.23 -52.95 -15.77
N ASP A 197 -8.84 -51.71 -16.04
CA ASP A 197 -8.30 -50.79 -15.03
C ASP A 197 -9.32 -50.48 -13.92
N ALA A 198 -10.59 -50.35 -14.28
CA ALA A 198 -11.68 -50.12 -13.32
C ALA A 198 -11.96 -51.37 -12.46
N GLU A 199 -11.89 -52.58 -13.04
CA GLU A 199 -12.07 -53.85 -12.31
C GLU A 199 -10.91 -54.10 -11.34
N GLU A 200 -9.67 -53.80 -11.76
CA GLU A 200 -8.49 -53.85 -10.89
C GLU A 200 -8.63 -52.86 -9.72
N GLY A 201 -9.04 -51.62 -10.00
CA GLY A 201 -9.26 -50.61 -8.96
C GLY A 201 -10.39 -50.96 -7.98
N LEU A 202 -11.47 -51.57 -8.46
CA LEU A 202 -12.53 -52.12 -7.59
C LEU A 202 -11.97 -53.24 -6.69
N THR A 203 -11.18 -54.16 -7.26
CA THR A 203 -10.59 -55.27 -6.51
C THR A 203 -9.67 -54.77 -5.40
N GLU A 204 -8.81 -53.79 -5.69
CA GLU A 204 -7.95 -53.15 -4.68
C GLU A 204 -8.77 -52.49 -3.57
N THR A 205 -9.85 -51.81 -3.94
CA THR A 205 -10.77 -51.15 -2.99
C THR A 205 -11.41 -52.19 -2.04
N LEU A 206 -11.79 -53.36 -2.54
CA LEU A 206 -12.42 -54.42 -1.74
C LEU A 206 -11.45 -55.14 -0.80
N VAL A 207 -10.16 -55.16 -1.13
CA VAL A 207 -9.10 -55.75 -0.29
C VAL A 207 -8.69 -54.80 0.84
N ALA A 208 -8.98 -53.50 0.72
CA ALA A 208 -8.71 -52.51 1.76
C ALA A 208 -9.58 -52.73 3.02
N SER A 209 -9.26 -52.02 4.11
CA SER A 209 -9.99 -52.12 5.37
C SER A 209 -11.44 -51.65 5.24
N LYS A 210 -12.37 -52.34 5.94
CA LYS A 210 -13.73 -51.84 6.18
C LYS A 210 -13.76 -50.81 7.32
N PRO A 211 -14.61 -49.77 7.30
CA PRO A 211 -15.53 -49.42 6.20
C PRO A 211 -14.78 -48.99 4.93
N ILE A 212 -15.36 -49.28 3.77
CA ILE A 212 -14.72 -49.02 2.48
C ILE A 212 -14.45 -47.52 2.32
N ARG A 213 -13.21 -47.20 1.93
CA ARG A 213 -12.79 -45.85 1.52
C ARG A 213 -12.18 -45.95 0.13
N ILE A 214 -12.81 -45.32 -0.86
CA ILE A 214 -12.37 -45.43 -2.26
C ILE A 214 -11.20 -44.47 -2.50
N GLU A 215 -10.04 -45.02 -2.88
CA GLU A 215 -8.80 -44.27 -3.14
C GLU A 215 -8.18 -44.57 -4.50
N ASN A 216 -8.50 -45.73 -5.11
CA ASN A 216 -7.92 -46.09 -6.40
C ASN A 216 -8.38 -45.11 -7.49
N LYS A 217 -7.40 -44.51 -8.17
CA LYS A 217 -7.63 -43.47 -9.19
C LYS A 217 -8.52 -43.94 -10.34
N ASN A 218 -8.23 -45.09 -10.92
CA ASN A 218 -8.99 -45.60 -12.08
C ASN A 218 -10.45 -45.84 -11.70
N PHE A 219 -10.69 -46.34 -10.49
CA PHE A 219 -12.04 -46.58 -10.01
C PHE A 219 -12.80 -45.29 -9.66
N ILE A 220 -12.13 -44.27 -9.11
CA ILE A 220 -12.71 -42.93 -8.89
C ILE A 220 -13.07 -42.28 -10.23
N ASP A 221 -12.15 -42.29 -11.19
CA ASP A 221 -12.36 -41.72 -12.52
C ASP A 221 -13.53 -42.45 -13.23
N PHE A 222 -13.65 -43.77 -13.05
CA PHE A 222 -14.78 -44.56 -13.53
C PHE A 222 -16.11 -44.17 -12.86
N ILE A 223 -16.16 -44.05 -11.52
CA ILE A 223 -17.36 -43.63 -10.79
C ILE A 223 -17.79 -42.21 -11.20
N PHE A 224 -16.83 -41.30 -11.32
CA PHE A 224 -17.05 -39.92 -11.76
C PHE A 224 -17.65 -39.88 -13.16
N THR A 225 -17.09 -40.62 -14.12
CA THR A 225 -17.58 -40.65 -15.50
C THR A 225 -18.96 -41.30 -15.62
N GLN A 226 -19.22 -42.41 -14.92
CA GLN A 226 -20.56 -43.01 -14.84
C GLN A 226 -21.58 -42.04 -14.24
N SER A 227 -21.19 -41.28 -13.22
CA SER A 227 -22.04 -40.27 -12.59
C SER A 227 -22.32 -39.09 -13.51
N LEU A 228 -21.33 -38.63 -14.28
CA LEU A 228 -21.53 -37.57 -15.28
C LEU A 228 -22.44 -38.00 -16.43
N GLU A 229 -22.37 -39.27 -16.87
CA GLU A 229 -23.31 -39.79 -17.88
C GLU A 229 -24.76 -39.77 -17.39
N VAL A 230 -24.98 -40.11 -16.11
CA VAL A 230 -26.30 -39.95 -15.48
C VAL A 230 -26.66 -38.47 -15.33
N ALA A 231 -25.73 -37.62 -14.91
CA ALA A 231 -25.97 -36.19 -14.76
C ALA A 231 -26.41 -35.53 -16.08
N GLU A 232 -25.73 -35.86 -17.19
CA GLU A 232 -26.11 -35.41 -18.53
C GLU A 232 -27.49 -35.96 -18.94
N GLN A 233 -27.74 -37.26 -18.70
CA GLN A 233 -29.01 -37.91 -19.07
C GLN A 233 -30.22 -37.27 -18.38
N PHE A 234 -30.08 -36.87 -17.11
CA PHE A 234 -31.17 -36.34 -16.29
C PHE A 234 -31.10 -34.82 -16.08
N ASP A 235 -30.14 -34.15 -16.74
CA ASP A 235 -29.85 -32.72 -16.60
C ASP A 235 -29.69 -32.30 -15.13
N LEU A 236 -28.81 -33.00 -14.42
CA LEU A 236 -28.43 -32.71 -13.04
C LEU A 236 -27.09 -31.97 -13.01
N PRO A 237 -26.95 -30.96 -12.14
CA PRO A 237 -25.67 -30.31 -11.95
C PRO A 237 -24.70 -31.20 -11.16
N MET A 238 -23.41 -31.08 -11.47
CA MET A 238 -22.30 -31.69 -10.75
C MET A 238 -21.51 -30.60 -10.02
N GLN A 239 -21.48 -30.69 -8.70
CA GLN A 239 -20.61 -29.91 -7.85
C GLN A 239 -19.25 -30.60 -7.74
N ILE A 240 -18.17 -29.90 -8.02
CA ILE A 240 -16.81 -30.43 -7.91
C ILE A 240 -16.08 -29.68 -6.79
N HIS A 241 -15.62 -30.41 -5.77
CA HIS A 241 -14.70 -29.83 -4.79
C HIS A 241 -13.39 -29.45 -5.49
N THR A 242 -12.91 -28.22 -5.29
CA THR A 242 -11.65 -27.75 -5.86
C THR A 242 -10.89 -26.89 -4.88
N GLY A 243 -9.56 -26.88 -4.97
CA GLY A 243 -8.72 -26.07 -4.10
C GLY A 243 -8.86 -26.45 -2.62
N PHE A 244 -8.95 -25.43 -1.78
CA PHE A 244 -8.87 -25.39 -0.31
C PHE A 244 -9.58 -26.56 0.43
N GLY A 245 -8.86 -27.18 1.38
CA GLY A 245 -9.37 -28.31 2.16
C GLY A 245 -8.49 -28.68 3.36
N ASP A 246 -8.78 -29.81 4.01
CA ASP A 246 -8.04 -30.31 5.17
C ASP A 246 -6.77 -31.12 4.79
N LYS A 247 -6.15 -31.79 5.78
CA LYS A 247 -4.91 -32.55 5.58
C LYS A 247 -5.04 -33.78 4.67
N ASP A 248 -6.26 -34.22 4.37
CA ASP A 248 -6.55 -35.35 3.47
C ASP A 248 -6.40 -34.91 2.00
N LEU A 249 -6.50 -33.61 1.72
CA LEU A 249 -6.35 -33.04 0.39
C LEU A 249 -4.88 -32.80 0.02
N ASP A 250 -4.43 -33.35 -1.12
CA ASP A 250 -3.23 -32.85 -1.79
C ASP A 250 -3.58 -31.63 -2.66
N MET A 251 -3.29 -30.44 -2.13
CA MET A 251 -3.61 -29.18 -2.79
C MET A 251 -3.05 -29.08 -4.22
N ARG A 252 -1.95 -29.75 -4.55
CA ARG A 252 -1.36 -29.75 -5.91
C ARG A 252 -2.29 -30.40 -6.93
N LEU A 253 -2.99 -31.45 -6.52
CA LEU A 253 -3.88 -32.24 -7.38
C LEU A 253 -5.30 -31.65 -7.46
N SER A 254 -5.56 -30.58 -6.70
CA SER A 254 -6.86 -29.91 -6.61
C SER A 254 -7.02 -28.71 -7.56
N ASN A 255 -6.04 -28.46 -8.45
CA ASN A 255 -6.10 -27.39 -9.44
C ASN A 255 -7.18 -27.69 -10.50
N PRO A 256 -8.15 -26.78 -10.71
CA PRO A 256 -9.26 -27.03 -11.62
C PRO A 256 -8.85 -27.18 -13.09
N LEU A 257 -7.66 -26.72 -13.51
CA LEU A 257 -7.18 -26.91 -14.89
C LEU A 257 -7.02 -28.38 -15.28
N HIS A 258 -6.86 -29.27 -14.31
CA HIS A 258 -6.78 -30.71 -14.56
C HIS A 258 -8.10 -31.30 -15.11
N LEU A 259 -9.22 -30.61 -14.98
CA LEU A 259 -10.53 -31.05 -15.51
C LEU A 259 -10.64 -30.90 -17.03
N ARG A 260 -9.62 -30.37 -17.71
CA ARG A 260 -9.69 -30.05 -19.14
C ARG A 260 -10.12 -31.23 -20.01
N ASP A 261 -9.60 -32.42 -19.76
CA ASP A 261 -9.94 -33.62 -20.54
C ASP A 261 -11.43 -33.99 -20.39
N VAL A 262 -12.02 -33.79 -19.21
CA VAL A 262 -13.46 -33.95 -18.97
C VAL A 262 -14.28 -32.87 -19.67
N LEU A 263 -13.83 -31.61 -19.59
CA LEU A 263 -14.53 -30.47 -20.18
C LEU A 263 -14.51 -30.48 -21.72
N GLU A 264 -13.46 -31.06 -22.32
CA GLU A 264 -13.30 -31.21 -23.77
C GLU A 264 -13.93 -32.52 -24.31
N ASP A 265 -14.35 -33.45 -23.44
CA ASP A 265 -15.09 -34.64 -23.86
C ASP A 265 -16.51 -34.27 -24.31
N LYS A 266 -16.85 -34.62 -25.55
CA LYS A 266 -18.14 -34.29 -26.17
C LYS A 266 -19.33 -34.85 -25.40
N ARG A 267 -19.18 -35.99 -24.71
CA ARG A 267 -20.23 -36.61 -23.88
C ARG A 267 -20.71 -35.69 -22.77
N PHE A 268 -19.83 -34.84 -22.24
CA PHE A 268 -20.08 -34.01 -21.06
C PHE A 268 -20.14 -32.51 -21.38
N SER A 269 -20.13 -32.14 -22.66
CA SER A 269 -20.12 -30.75 -23.11
C SER A 269 -21.34 -29.91 -22.69
N LYS A 270 -22.44 -30.55 -22.29
CA LYS A 270 -23.67 -29.90 -21.81
C LYS A 270 -23.95 -30.12 -20.32
N CYS A 271 -23.09 -30.87 -19.62
CA CYS A 271 -23.21 -31.05 -18.17
C CYS A 271 -23.20 -29.68 -17.49
N ARG A 272 -23.92 -29.52 -16.38
CA ARG A 272 -23.85 -28.28 -15.60
C ARG A 272 -22.87 -28.48 -14.46
N ILE A 273 -21.70 -27.85 -14.53
CA ILE A 273 -20.61 -28.07 -13.57
C ILE A 273 -20.38 -26.79 -12.76
N VAL A 274 -20.30 -26.92 -11.44
CA VAL A 274 -19.86 -25.82 -10.57
C VAL A 274 -18.60 -26.22 -9.80
N LEU A 275 -17.60 -25.36 -9.86
CA LEU A 275 -16.35 -25.48 -9.11
C LEU A 275 -16.52 -24.74 -7.78
N LEU A 276 -16.36 -25.46 -6.68
CA LEU A 276 -16.62 -24.94 -5.35
C LEU A 276 -15.37 -24.31 -4.73
N HIS A 277 -15.61 -23.49 -3.70
CA HIS A 277 -14.62 -22.91 -2.81
C HIS A 277 -13.65 -21.90 -3.41
N ALA A 278 -14.13 -21.16 -4.41
CA ALA A 278 -13.35 -20.23 -5.22
C ALA A 278 -12.15 -20.90 -5.90
N SER A 279 -12.12 -22.23 -5.91
CA SER A 279 -10.94 -23.05 -6.20
C SER A 279 -9.66 -22.59 -5.48
N TYR A 280 -9.74 -21.91 -4.33
CA TYR A 280 -8.59 -21.25 -3.72
C TYR A 280 -7.43 -22.24 -3.47
N PRO A 281 -6.16 -21.92 -3.84
CA PRO A 281 -5.66 -20.63 -4.32
C PRO A 281 -5.72 -20.44 -5.85
N PHE A 282 -6.41 -21.31 -6.59
CA PHE A 282 -6.50 -21.33 -8.05
C PHE A 282 -7.71 -20.55 -8.60
N SER A 283 -8.08 -19.45 -7.95
CA SER A 283 -9.26 -18.66 -8.35
C SER A 283 -9.14 -18.09 -9.77
N LYS A 284 -7.93 -17.75 -10.21
CA LYS A 284 -7.65 -17.27 -11.57
C LYS A 284 -7.86 -18.35 -12.63
N GLU A 285 -7.39 -19.55 -12.34
CA GLU A 285 -7.56 -20.72 -13.21
C GLU A 285 -9.04 -21.08 -13.35
N ALA A 286 -9.78 -21.07 -12.24
CA ALA A 286 -11.22 -21.29 -12.25
C ALA A 286 -11.96 -20.21 -13.06
N SER A 287 -11.59 -18.94 -12.85
CA SER A 287 -12.08 -17.79 -13.61
C SER A 287 -11.90 -17.95 -15.12
N TYR A 288 -10.70 -18.39 -15.52
CA TYR A 288 -10.41 -18.73 -16.92
C TYR A 288 -11.30 -19.86 -17.46
N LEU A 289 -11.46 -20.95 -16.72
CA LEU A 289 -12.30 -22.07 -17.18
C LEU A 289 -13.77 -21.64 -17.36
N ALA A 290 -14.33 -20.85 -16.43
CA ALA A 290 -15.70 -20.37 -16.53
C ALA A 290 -15.93 -19.40 -17.71
N SER A 291 -14.90 -18.66 -18.11
CA SER A 291 -14.97 -17.74 -19.25
C SER A 291 -14.94 -18.45 -20.60
N VAL A 292 -14.23 -19.59 -20.69
CA VAL A 292 -14.06 -20.32 -21.97
C VAL A 292 -14.98 -21.53 -22.13
N TYR A 293 -15.42 -22.18 -21.04
CA TYR A 293 -16.32 -23.33 -21.08
C TYR A 293 -17.74 -22.95 -20.67
N SER A 294 -18.71 -23.16 -21.56
CA SER A 294 -20.12 -22.82 -21.33
C SER A 294 -20.72 -23.55 -20.13
N GLN A 295 -20.26 -24.77 -19.87
CA GLN A 295 -20.71 -25.67 -18.82
C GLN A 295 -20.16 -25.36 -17.41
N VAL A 296 -19.14 -24.51 -17.29
CA VAL A 296 -18.45 -24.25 -16.02
C VAL A 296 -19.01 -23.00 -15.32
N TYR A 297 -19.38 -23.18 -14.06
CA TYR A 297 -19.82 -22.17 -13.10
C TYR A 297 -18.90 -22.17 -11.88
N LEU A 298 -18.90 -21.08 -11.13
CA LEU A 298 -18.03 -20.88 -9.98
C LEU A 298 -18.85 -20.60 -8.74
N ASP A 299 -18.40 -21.14 -7.62
CA ASP A 299 -18.94 -20.84 -6.30
C ASP A 299 -17.78 -20.58 -5.34
N PHE A 300 -17.93 -19.59 -4.47
CA PHE A 300 -16.85 -19.11 -3.60
C PHE A 300 -16.98 -19.48 -2.11
N GLY A 301 -17.92 -20.36 -1.73
CA GLY A 301 -18.15 -20.77 -0.34
C GLY A 301 -16.89 -21.30 0.35
N LEU A 302 -16.86 -21.45 1.68
CA LEU A 302 -15.66 -21.82 2.48
C LEU A 302 -14.53 -20.78 2.51
N ALA A 303 -14.07 -20.30 1.35
CA ALA A 303 -12.91 -19.41 1.24
C ALA A 303 -13.10 -18.11 2.03
N LEU A 304 -14.31 -17.54 1.99
CA LEU A 304 -14.57 -16.23 2.59
C LEU A 304 -14.42 -16.26 4.12
N PRO A 305 -15.19 -17.05 4.89
CA PRO A 305 -15.04 -17.03 6.35
C PRO A 305 -13.65 -17.51 6.82
N LYS A 306 -12.87 -18.20 5.98
CA LYS A 306 -11.57 -18.80 6.34
C LYS A 306 -10.35 -17.93 6.00
N LEU A 307 -10.44 -17.00 5.04
CA LEU A 307 -9.33 -16.14 4.61
C LEU A 307 -9.21 -14.84 5.42
N SER A 308 -8.07 -14.14 5.28
CA SER A 308 -7.94 -12.74 5.72
C SER A 308 -8.86 -11.84 4.89
N VAL A 309 -9.19 -10.64 5.37
CA VAL A 309 -10.07 -9.70 4.62
C VAL A 309 -9.53 -9.43 3.22
N HIS A 310 -8.21 -9.23 3.10
CA HIS A 310 -7.56 -9.07 1.81
C HIS A 310 -7.65 -10.32 0.95
N GLY A 311 -7.43 -11.51 1.53
CA GLY A 311 -7.57 -12.79 0.81
C GLY A 311 -8.98 -12.99 0.27
N MET A 312 -10.02 -12.68 1.06
CA MET A 312 -11.42 -12.76 0.60
C MET A 312 -11.67 -11.86 -0.62
N ILE A 313 -11.27 -10.58 -0.53
CA ILE A 313 -11.45 -9.61 -1.61
C ILE A 313 -10.66 -10.05 -2.85
N SER A 314 -9.42 -10.50 -2.67
CA SER A 314 -8.56 -10.96 -3.77
C SER A 314 -9.19 -12.14 -4.50
N SER A 315 -9.66 -13.17 -3.78
CA SER A 315 -10.26 -14.35 -4.41
C SER A 315 -11.52 -14.00 -5.20
N ILE A 316 -12.39 -13.14 -4.68
CA ILE A 316 -13.59 -12.70 -5.43
C ILE A 316 -13.22 -11.85 -6.65
N LYS A 317 -12.26 -10.93 -6.53
CA LYS A 317 -11.77 -10.16 -7.70
C LYS A 317 -11.19 -11.10 -8.76
N GLU A 318 -10.38 -12.08 -8.36
CA GLU A 318 -9.80 -13.06 -9.28
C GLU A 318 -10.86 -13.93 -9.98
N LEU A 319 -11.93 -14.33 -9.27
CA LEU A 319 -13.06 -15.01 -9.90
C LEU A 319 -13.77 -14.11 -10.92
N LEU A 320 -13.99 -12.84 -10.60
CA LEU A 320 -14.69 -11.90 -11.48
C LEU A 320 -13.81 -11.30 -12.59
N GLU A 321 -12.50 -11.54 -12.56
CA GLU A 321 -11.54 -11.04 -13.55
C GLU A 321 -11.89 -11.48 -14.98
N LEU A 322 -12.26 -12.77 -15.16
CA LEU A 322 -12.60 -13.35 -16.45
C LEU A 322 -13.98 -14.02 -16.45
N ALA A 323 -14.43 -14.54 -15.32
CA ALA A 323 -15.70 -15.27 -15.28
C ALA A 323 -16.89 -14.32 -15.49
N PRO A 324 -17.85 -14.69 -16.35
CA PRO A 324 -19.11 -13.99 -16.44
C PRO A 324 -19.83 -13.93 -15.07
N ILE A 325 -20.30 -12.74 -14.66
CA ILE A 325 -21.01 -12.54 -13.38
C ILE A 325 -22.19 -13.50 -13.22
N ASN A 326 -22.90 -13.80 -14.32
CA ASN A 326 -24.03 -14.74 -14.32
C ASN A 326 -23.65 -16.22 -14.16
N LYS A 327 -22.35 -16.52 -13.97
CA LYS A 327 -21.81 -17.84 -13.68
C LYS A 327 -21.15 -17.94 -12.30
N VAL A 328 -21.12 -16.86 -11.52
CA VAL A 328 -20.54 -16.84 -10.17
C VAL A 328 -21.67 -16.89 -9.15
N MET A 329 -21.60 -17.85 -8.23
CA MET A 329 -22.66 -18.17 -7.27
C MET A 329 -22.15 -18.11 -5.83
N PHE A 330 -23.09 -17.99 -4.92
CA PHE A 330 -22.86 -17.97 -3.49
C PHE A 330 -23.22 -19.31 -2.85
N SER A 331 -22.36 -19.74 -1.93
CA SER A 331 -22.68 -20.70 -0.89
C SER A 331 -21.94 -20.32 0.40
N THR A 332 -22.42 -20.83 1.54
CA THR A 332 -21.73 -20.64 2.81
C THR A 332 -20.64 -21.68 3.03
N ASP A 333 -20.81 -22.86 2.45
CA ASP A 333 -20.14 -24.09 2.88
C ASP A 333 -20.26 -24.34 4.40
N GLY A 334 -21.40 -23.95 4.98
CA GLY A 334 -21.67 -24.10 6.40
C GLY A 334 -21.70 -25.58 6.78
N TYR A 335 -21.01 -25.96 7.86
CA TYR A 335 -20.98 -27.35 8.34
C TYR A 335 -20.94 -27.40 9.85
N ALA A 336 -21.56 -28.46 10.40
CA ALA A 336 -21.67 -28.80 11.81
C ALA A 336 -22.40 -27.77 12.70
N PHE A 337 -22.23 -26.47 12.49
CA PHE A 337 -22.70 -25.43 13.40
C PHE A 337 -23.43 -24.29 12.66
N PRO A 338 -24.57 -23.82 13.17
CA PRO A 338 -25.34 -22.72 12.55
C PRO A 338 -24.54 -21.43 12.33
N GLU A 339 -23.55 -21.17 13.19
CA GLU A 339 -22.67 -20.02 13.11
C GLU A 339 -21.89 -19.96 11.79
N THR A 340 -21.55 -21.11 11.20
CA THR A 340 -20.76 -21.18 9.96
C THR A 340 -21.55 -20.63 8.76
N TYR A 341 -22.86 -20.90 8.70
CA TYR A 341 -23.78 -20.36 7.68
C TYR A 341 -23.91 -18.84 7.80
N TYR A 342 -24.07 -18.35 9.04
CA TYR A 342 -24.12 -16.91 9.31
C TYR A 342 -22.83 -16.21 8.88
N LEU A 343 -21.67 -16.73 9.29
CA LEU A 343 -20.37 -16.14 8.96
C LEU A 343 -20.12 -16.14 7.45
N GLY A 344 -20.44 -17.24 6.75
CA GLY A 344 -20.37 -17.32 5.30
C GLY A 344 -21.18 -16.20 4.65
N ALA A 345 -22.48 -16.10 4.97
CA ALA A 345 -23.36 -15.08 4.41
C ALA A 345 -22.95 -13.65 4.76
N GLN A 346 -22.58 -13.38 6.02
CA GLN A 346 -22.18 -12.05 6.46
C GLN A 346 -20.91 -11.58 5.73
N LYS A 347 -19.87 -12.42 5.67
CA LYS A 347 -18.60 -12.04 5.02
C LYS A 347 -18.73 -11.94 3.51
N SER A 348 -19.56 -12.76 2.88
CA SER A 348 -19.88 -12.59 1.47
C SER A 348 -20.54 -11.26 1.18
N ARG A 349 -21.49 -10.79 2.00
CA ARG A 349 -22.09 -9.46 1.81
C ARG A 349 -21.06 -8.34 1.91
N GLU A 350 -20.20 -8.37 2.93
CA GLU A 350 -19.13 -7.39 3.11
C GLU A 350 -18.18 -7.35 1.90
N VAL A 351 -17.76 -8.52 1.41
CA VAL A 351 -16.80 -8.67 0.32
C VAL A 351 -17.41 -8.32 -1.03
N ILE A 352 -18.60 -8.85 -1.34
CA ILE A 352 -19.30 -8.56 -2.60
C ILE A 352 -19.63 -7.07 -2.70
N PHE A 353 -20.08 -6.44 -1.61
CA PHE A 353 -20.24 -4.99 -1.59
C PHE A 353 -18.92 -4.28 -1.92
N SER A 354 -17.80 -4.66 -1.29
CA SER A 354 -16.51 -4.04 -1.56
C SER A 354 -16.06 -4.23 -3.01
N VAL A 355 -16.21 -5.42 -3.59
CA VAL A 355 -15.76 -5.72 -4.95
C VAL A 355 -16.63 -5.01 -5.98
N LEU A 356 -17.96 -5.05 -5.84
CA LEU A 356 -18.88 -4.38 -6.76
C LEU A 356 -18.80 -2.85 -6.62
N ARG A 357 -18.52 -2.34 -5.42
CA ARG A 357 -18.22 -0.92 -5.21
C ARG A 357 -16.98 -0.50 -5.99
N ASP A 358 -15.91 -1.28 -5.91
CA ASP A 358 -14.68 -0.99 -6.64
C ASP A 358 -14.94 -1.01 -8.16
N ALA A 359 -15.65 -2.04 -8.66
CA ALA A 359 -16.07 -2.10 -10.07
C ALA A 359 -16.91 -0.88 -10.51
N CYS A 360 -17.78 -0.36 -9.63
CA CYS A 360 -18.50 0.88 -9.89
C CYS A 360 -17.59 2.12 -9.95
N ILE A 361 -16.60 2.20 -9.07
CA ILE A 361 -15.64 3.31 -9.02
C ILE A 361 -14.73 3.29 -10.25
N ASP A 362 -14.32 2.10 -10.67
CA ASP A 362 -13.45 1.87 -11.82
C ASP A 362 -14.19 2.05 -13.16
N GLY A 363 -15.54 2.07 -13.12
CA GLY A 363 -16.41 2.28 -14.28
C GLY A 363 -16.74 1.00 -15.06
N ASP A 364 -16.44 -0.17 -14.50
CA ASP A 364 -16.75 -1.48 -15.08
C ASP A 364 -18.24 -1.81 -15.00
N LEU A 365 -18.93 -1.29 -13.97
CA LEU A 365 -20.37 -1.43 -13.77
C LEU A 365 -20.98 -0.09 -13.37
N ASP A 366 -22.20 0.19 -13.81
CA ASP A 366 -23.02 1.20 -13.16
C ASP A 366 -23.68 0.66 -11.85
N ILE A 367 -24.30 1.54 -11.07
CA ILE A 367 -24.93 1.15 -9.79
C ILE A 367 -26.05 0.13 -9.99
N HIS A 368 -26.85 0.26 -11.06
CA HIS A 368 -27.95 -0.66 -11.33
C HIS A 368 -27.42 -2.03 -11.75
N GLU A 369 -26.38 -2.07 -12.59
CA GLU A 369 -25.67 -3.28 -12.98
C GLU A 369 -25.04 -3.96 -11.77
N ALA A 370 -24.41 -3.21 -10.86
CA ALA A 370 -23.85 -3.75 -9.62
C ALA A 370 -24.93 -4.28 -8.66
N ILE A 371 -26.07 -3.59 -8.54
CA ILE A 371 -27.22 -4.09 -7.76
C ILE A 371 -27.74 -5.40 -8.35
N GLN A 372 -27.81 -5.50 -9.68
CA GLN A 372 -28.25 -6.70 -10.36
C GLN A 372 -27.22 -7.83 -10.21
N ALA A 373 -25.93 -7.54 -10.36
CA ALA A 373 -24.83 -8.47 -10.11
C ALA A 373 -24.88 -9.06 -8.70
N ALA A 374 -25.15 -8.23 -7.67
CA ALA A 374 -25.32 -8.71 -6.31
C ALA A 374 -26.49 -9.70 -6.19
N LYS A 375 -27.64 -9.42 -6.80
CA LYS A 375 -28.79 -10.35 -6.79
C LYS A 375 -28.49 -11.64 -7.55
N ASP A 376 -27.81 -11.52 -8.69
CA ASP A 376 -27.41 -12.67 -9.49
C ASP A 376 -26.48 -13.60 -8.71
N ILE A 377 -25.42 -13.04 -8.11
CA ILE A 377 -24.45 -13.80 -7.33
C ILE A 377 -25.09 -14.47 -6.11
N PHE A 378 -25.93 -13.73 -5.36
CA PHE A 378 -26.49 -14.23 -4.10
C PHE A 378 -27.69 -15.18 -4.26
N ALA A 379 -28.41 -15.12 -5.38
CA ALA A 379 -29.65 -15.88 -5.54
C ALA A 379 -29.91 -16.35 -6.97
N GLU A 380 -30.02 -15.43 -7.93
CA GLU A 380 -30.65 -15.76 -9.22
C GLU A 380 -29.81 -16.76 -10.05
N ASN A 381 -28.48 -16.69 -9.96
CA ASN A 381 -27.62 -17.67 -10.62
C ASN A 381 -27.87 -19.08 -10.08
N SER A 382 -27.93 -19.26 -8.76
CA SER A 382 -28.23 -20.56 -8.13
C SER A 382 -29.65 -21.04 -8.45
N ILE A 383 -30.64 -20.15 -8.46
CA ILE A 383 -32.03 -20.51 -8.84
C ILE A 383 -32.07 -21.06 -10.26
N ARG A 384 -31.43 -20.39 -11.21
CA ARG A 384 -31.34 -20.84 -12.61
C ARG A 384 -30.52 -22.11 -12.75
N PHE A 385 -29.37 -22.19 -12.08
CA PHE A 385 -28.44 -23.30 -12.17
C PHE A 385 -28.97 -24.58 -11.52
N TYR A 386 -29.74 -24.50 -10.43
CA TYR A 386 -30.35 -25.68 -9.79
C TYR A 386 -31.82 -25.88 -10.14
N LYS A 387 -32.40 -24.99 -10.97
CA LYS A 387 -33.82 -24.99 -11.37
C LYS A 387 -34.79 -25.01 -10.17
N LEU A 388 -34.49 -24.19 -9.15
CA LEU A 388 -35.25 -24.17 -7.90
C LEU A 388 -36.64 -23.53 -8.12
N LYS A 389 -37.68 -24.18 -7.59
CA LYS A 389 -39.05 -23.65 -7.57
C LYS A 389 -39.37 -23.08 -6.19
N LEU A 390 -38.92 -21.86 -5.95
CA LEU A 390 -39.12 -21.19 -4.66
C LEU A 390 -40.56 -20.65 -4.52
N PRO A 391 -41.18 -20.72 -3.33
CA PRO A 391 -42.50 -20.15 -3.11
C PRO A 391 -42.48 -18.63 -3.25
N VAL A 392 -43.27 -18.10 -4.20
CA VAL A 392 -43.38 -16.66 -4.47
C VAL A 392 -44.01 -15.96 -3.27
N LYS A 393 -43.25 -15.12 -2.55
CA LYS A 393 -43.85 -14.12 -1.64
C LYS A 393 -44.52 -13.05 -2.49
N SER A 394 -45.85 -12.89 -2.35
CA SER A 394 -46.60 -11.80 -2.96
C SER A 394 -46.06 -10.45 -2.48
N SER A 395 -45.25 -9.77 -3.30
CA SER A 395 -44.77 -8.42 -3.01
C SER A 395 -45.91 -7.42 -3.22
N GLY A 396 -46.40 -6.86 -2.12
CA GLY A 396 -47.42 -5.82 -2.10
C GLY A 396 -46.87 -4.45 -2.51
N SER A 397 -47.66 -3.77 -3.34
CA SER A 397 -47.75 -2.34 -3.62
C SER A 397 -46.48 -1.56 -4.02
N THR A 398 -46.36 -1.35 -5.32
CA THR A 398 -45.82 -0.13 -5.91
C THR A 398 -46.64 1.08 -5.44
N ASN A 399 -46.16 1.80 -4.42
CA ASN A 399 -46.66 3.14 -4.11
C ASN A 399 -45.82 4.17 -4.88
N THR A 400 -46.28 4.47 -6.09
CA THR A 400 -46.09 5.76 -6.74
C THR A 400 -46.73 6.84 -5.88
N ILE A 401 -45.93 7.63 -5.16
CA ILE A 401 -46.42 8.86 -4.52
C ILE A 401 -45.96 10.05 -5.35
N SER A 402 -46.95 10.66 -5.98
CA SER A 402 -46.94 11.95 -6.66
C SER A 402 -46.44 13.06 -5.74
N ALA A 403 -45.55 13.89 -6.28
CA ALA A 403 -45.18 15.16 -5.69
C ALA A 403 -46.38 16.10 -5.59
N SER A 404 -46.66 16.62 -4.39
CA SER A 404 -47.29 17.93 -4.21
C SER A 404 -46.63 18.65 -3.03
N PRO A 405 -46.51 19.99 -3.09
CA PRO A 405 -45.62 20.73 -2.22
C PRO A 405 -46.33 21.13 -0.92
N THR A 406 -45.89 20.58 0.20
CA THR A 406 -46.25 21.10 1.52
C THR A 406 -45.00 21.59 2.24
N ASN A 407 -44.93 22.91 2.31
CA ASN A 407 -44.09 23.70 3.19
C ASN A 407 -44.34 23.29 4.65
N THR A 408 -43.41 22.55 5.24
CA THR A 408 -43.23 22.49 6.70
C THR A 408 -41.80 22.08 7.01
N ASN A 409 -41.10 22.91 7.77
CA ASN A 409 -39.76 22.69 8.33
C ASN A 409 -39.55 21.24 8.81
N ILE A 410 -38.71 20.47 8.11
CA ILE A 410 -38.14 19.22 8.61
C ILE A 410 -36.71 19.50 9.05
N ALA A 411 -36.45 19.33 10.34
CA ALA A 411 -35.12 19.42 10.93
C ALA A 411 -34.18 18.38 10.29
N LEU A 412 -32.98 18.81 9.89
CA LEU A 412 -31.85 17.99 9.44
C LEU A 412 -31.46 16.96 10.50
N SER A 413 -31.99 15.73 10.44
CA SER A 413 -31.69 14.65 11.41
C SER A 413 -30.66 13.62 10.91
N GLY A 414 -29.73 14.02 10.03
CA GLY A 414 -28.65 13.14 9.51
C GLY A 414 -27.28 13.33 10.17
N ILE A 415 -27.00 14.51 10.73
CA ILE A 415 -25.69 14.85 11.29
C ILE A 415 -25.55 14.30 12.71
N ARG A 416 -24.54 13.44 12.92
CA ARG A 416 -24.24 12.81 14.22
C ARG A 416 -23.16 13.55 14.99
N LEU A 417 -22.13 14.05 14.31
CA LEU A 417 -20.97 14.69 14.93
C LEU A 417 -20.64 16.03 14.23
N VAL A 418 -20.08 16.97 14.99
CA VAL A 418 -19.57 18.25 14.49
C VAL A 418 -18.11 18.40 14.90
N ARG A 419 -17.23 18.60 13.92
CA ARG A 419 -15.80 18.87 14.10
C ARG A 419 -15.55 20.36 14.25
N ILE A 420 -14.98 20.75 15.37
CA ILE A 420 -14.63 22.13 15.68
C ILE A 420 -13.13 22.27 15.47
N LEU A 421 -12.76 23.00 14.42
CA LEU A 421 -11.40 23.10 13.89
C LEU A 421 -10.72 24.39 14.35
N TRP A 422 -9.42 24.32 14.61
CA TRP A 422 -8.56 25.49 14.78
C TRP A 422 -7.13 25.17 14.30
N VAL A 423 -6.34 26.21 14.05
CA VAL A 423 -4.91 26.08 13.76
C VAL A 423 -4.15 26.69 14.93
N ASP A 424 -3.23 25.94 15.51
CA ASP A 424 -2.43 26.44 16.63
C ASP A 424 -1.29 27.37 16.18
N ALA A 425 -0.55 27.93 17.13
CA ALA A 425 0.59 28.81 16.84
C ALA A 425 1.75 28.06 16.14
N SER A 426 1.82 26.73 16.23
CA SER A 426 2.83 25.95 15.53
C SER A 426 2.54 25.81 14.03
N GLY A 427 1.28 25.93 13.63
CA GLY A 427 0.79 25.68 12.26
C GLY A 427 0.01 24.37 12.11
N GLN A 428 -0.16 23.61 13.19
CA GLN A 428 -0.88 22.34 13.17
C GLN A 428 -2.40 22.58 13.18
N GLN A 429 -3.09 21.91 12.26
CA GLN A 429 -4.54 21.82 12.24
C GLN A 429 -4.99 20.85 13.33
N ARG A 430 -5.93 21.29 14.18
CA ARG A 430 -6.43 20.52 15.31
C ARG A 430 -7.95 20.51 15.31
N CYS A 431 -8.53 19.49 15.92
CA CYS A 431 -9.98 19.35 16.02
C CYS A 431 -10.43 18.85 17.39
N ARG A 432 -11.66 19.24 17.76
CA ARG A 432 -12.47 18.54 18.75
C ARG A 432 -13.79 18.15 18.11
N VAL A 433 -14.22 16.92 18.37
CA VAL A 433 -15.47 16.40 17.81
C VAL A 433 -16.51 16.31 18.91
N VAL A 434 -17.71 16.82 18.65
CA VAL A 434 -18.83 16.79 19.60
C VAL A 434 -20.08 16.20 18.95
N PRO A 435 -20.96 15.53 19.71
CA PRO A 435 -22.28 15.13 19.20
C PRO A 435 -23.11 16.33 18.73
N SER A 436 -23.85 16.16 17.63
CA SER A 436 -24.69 17.21 17.04
C SER A 436 -25.70 17.81 18.03
N ALA A 437 -26.32 16.98 18.88
CA ALA A 437 -27.22 17.46 19.93
C ALA A 437 -26.52 18.41 20.91
N ARG A 438 -25.35 18.01 21.44
CA ARG A 438 -24.56 18.88 22.33
C ARG A 438 -24.10 20.15 21.62
N PHE A 439 -23.80 20.06 20.32
CA PHE A 439 -23.43 21.21 19.50
C PHE A 439 -24.54 22.26 19.48
N GLN A 440 -25.76 21.82 19.15
CA GLN A 440 -26.96 22.66 19.07
C GLN A 440 -27.37 23.22 20.44
N ASP A 441 -27.35 22.39 21.48
CA ASP A 441 -27.85 22.79 22.80
C ASP A 441 -26.93 23.79 23.50
N THR A 442 -25.62 23.54 23.45
CA THR A 442 -24.66 24.24 24.32
C THR A 442 -23.50 24.85 23.56
N ILE A 443 -22.86 24.11 22.65
CA ILE A 443 -21.54 24.52 22.14
C ILE A 443 -21.62 25.69 21.17
N GLN A 444 -22.67 25.78 20.33
CA GLN A 444 -22.82 26.90 19.41
C GLN A 444 -22.87 28.26 20.12
N ARG A 445 -23.30 28.30 21.40
CA ARG A 445 -23.37 29.53 22.21
C ARG A 445 -22.18 29.69 23.16
N ASN A 446 -21.73 28.59 23.77
CA ASN A 446 -20.79 28.62 24.88
C ASN A 446 -19.36 28.20 24.50
N GLY A 447 -19.18 27.60 23.33
CA GLY A 447 -17.91 27.01 22.89
C GLY A 447 -17.50 25.75 23.65
N VAL A 448 -16.39 25.13 23.22
CA VAL A 448 -15.76 23.98 23.89
C VAL A 448 -14.55 24.45 24.68
N GLY A 449 -14.40 23.98 25.92
CA GLY A 449 -13.22 24.26 26.74
C GLY A 449 -11.93 23.66 26.18
N LEU A 450 -10.85 24.43 26.12
CA LEU A 450 -9.51 24.00 25.71
C LEU A 450 -8.45 24.66 26.60
N ALA A 451 -7.50 23.88 27.10
CA ALA A 451 -6.42 24.43 27.93
C ALA A 451 -5.57 25.45 27.17
N PHE A 452 -5.15 26.52 27.85
CA PHE A 452 -4.27 27.55 27.24
C PHE A 452 -2.97 26.96 26.67
N ALA A 453 -2.45 25.88 27.28
CA ALA A 453 -1.31 25.11 26.79
C ALA A 453 -1.35 24.76 25.29
N ALA A 454 -2.54 24.56 24.71
CA ALA A 454 -2.69 24.16 23.32
C ALA A 454 -2.08 25.16 22.32
N MET A 455 -1.97 26.44 22.67
CA MET A 455 -1.32 27.47 21.85
C MET A 455 0.18 27.62 22.11
N GLY A 456 0.73 26.89 23.08
CA GLY A 456 2.15 26.88 23.42
C GLY A 456 2.89 25.63 22.94
N MET A 457 2.22 24.68 22.29
CA MET A 457 2.80 23.39 21.87
C MET A 457 3.61 23.56 20.58
N PRO A 458 4.81 22.97 20.47
CA PRO A 458 5.57 22.93 19.23
C PRO A 458 5.04 21.87 18.27
N SER A 459 5.54 21.89 17.03
CA SER A 459 5.01 21.07 15.92
C SER A 459 5.15 19.54 16.10
N PHE A 460 5.97 19.09 17.06
CA PHE A 460 6.38 17.69 17.21
C PHE A 460 6.22 17.12 18.63
N THR A 461 5.71 17.89 19.61
CA THR A 461 5.44 17.38 20.98
C THR A 461 4.17 17.94 21.59
N ASP A 462 3.43 17.12 22.32
CA ASP A 462 2.19 17.50 23.01
C ASP A 462 2.43 18.09 24.42
N GLY A 463 3.26 19.13 24.50
CA GLY A 463 3.50 19.88 25.73
C GLY A 463 3.90 21.33 25.45
N PRO A 464 3.40 22.32 26.21
CA PRO A 464 3.71 23.72 25.95
C PRO A 464 5.18 24.02 26.25
N VAL A 465 5.78 24.89 25.45
CA VAL A 465 7.14 25.38 25.69
C VAL A 465 7.10 26.40 26.83
N GLU A 466 8.00 26.30 27.81
CA GLU A 466 8.02 27.17 29.00
C GLU A 466 8.05 28.67 28.62
N GLU A 467 8.89 29.05 27.64
CA GLU A 467 9.01 30.45 27.21
C GLU A 467 7.75 31.00 26.52
N SER A 468 6.78 30.15 26.16
CA SER A 468 5.47 30.62 25.64
C SER A 468 4.61 31.28 26.72
N LYS A 469 4.97 31.10 28.01
CA LYS A 469 4.20 31.49 29.20
C LYS A 469 2.82 30.84 29.31
N LEU A 470 2.51 29.86 28.46
CA LEU A 470 1.27 29.10 28.47
C LEU A 470 1.47 27.78 29.22
N THR A 471 0.52 27.43 30.08
CA THR A 471 0.55 26.20 30.86
C THR A 471 -0.81 25.50 30.80
N ALA A 472 -0.92 24.33 31.43
CA ALA A 472 -2.21 23.66 31.59
C ALA A 472 -3.17 24.37 32.57
N THR A 473 -2.70 25.42 33.27
CA THR A 473 -3.51 26.21 34.20
C THR A 473 -4.36 27.21 33.45
N GLY A 474 -5.68 27.02 33.49
CA GLY A 474 -6.66 27.87 32.82
C GLY A 474 -7.18 27.28 31.49
N GLU A 475 -8.32 27.80 31.05
CA GLU A 475 -9.06 27.29 29.90
C GLU A 475 -9.60 28.45 29.05
N MET A 476 -9.48 28.32 27.72
CA MET A 476 -10.18 29.14 26.73
C MET A 476 -11.39 28.37 26.18
N ARG A 477 -12.29 29.09 25.51
CA ARG A 477 -13.42 28.55 24.74
C ARG A 477 -13.10 28.61 23.25
N LEU A 478 -13.19 27.45 22.59
CA LEU A 478 -13.32 27.35 21.14
C LEU A 478 -14.77 27.65 20.77
N VAL A 479 -15.05 28.87 20.34
CA VAL A 479 -16.38 29.35 19.96
C VAL A 479 -16.56 29.15 18.45
N PRO A 480 -17.46 28.25 18.00
CA PRO A 480 -17.66 27.99 16.58
C PRO A 480 -18.14 29.23 15.82
N ASP A 481 -17.50 29.53 14.71
CA ASP A 481 -17.94 30.57 13.77
C ASP A 481 -18.89 29.95 12.75
N LEU A 482 -20.19 30.12 12.98
CA LEU A 482 -21.23 29.45 12.21
C LEU A 482 -21.24 29.82 10.72
N SER A 483 -20.66 30.95 10.31
CA SER A 483 -20.55 31.28 8.88
C SER A 483 -19.54 30.37 8.14
N THR A 484 -18.67 29.69 8.89
CA THR A 484 -17.70 28.72 8.35
C THR A 484 -18.19 27.29 8.41
N ARG A 485 -19.42 27.05 8.89
CA ARG A 485 -19.97 25.70 9.03
C ARG A 485 -20.17 25.07 7.64
N LYS A 486 -19.64 23.87 7.45
CA LYS A 486 -19.71 23.10 6.22
C LYS A 486 -20.09 21.65 6.53
N ILE A 487 -20.90 21.04 5.67
CA ILE A 487 -21.10 19.58 5.69
C ILE A 487 -19.84 18.95 5.08
N ILE A 488 -19.35 17.86 5.69
CA ILE A 488 -18.14 17.19 5.22
C ILE A 488 -18.48 16.32 4.00
N PRO A 489 -17.94 16.59 2.79
CA PRO A 489 -18.33 15.88 1.57
C PRO A 489 -17.98 14.39 1.58
N TRP A 490 -16.90 14.00 2.29
CA TRP A 490 -16.43 12.62 2.39
C TRP A 490 -16.97 11.84 3.61
N GLU A 491 -17.73 12.48 4.50
CA GLU A 491 -18.46 11.83 5.61
C GLU A 491 -19.74 12.63 5.89
N THR A 492 -20.81 12.29 5.17
CA THR A 492 -22.06 13.08 5.11
C THR A 492 -22.86 13.09 6.42
N ARG A 493 -22.46 12.32 7.43
CA ARG A 493 -23.03 12.34 8.79
C ARG A 493 -22.29 13.30 9.72
N GLU A 494 -21.32 14.05 9.20
CA GLU A 494 -20.52 14.98 9.97
C GLU A 494 -20.46 16.35 9.33
N GLU A 495 -20.27 17.35 10.18
CA GLU A 495 -20.00 18.73 9.76
C GLU A 495 -18.66 19.18 10.34
N MET A 496 -18.08 20.22 9.73
CA MET A 496 -16.92 20.93 10.26
C MET A 496 -17.20 22.42 10.35
N VAL A 497 -16.59 23.07 11.33
CA VAL A 497 -16.71 24.50 11.58
C VAL A 497 -15.41 25.01 12.19
N LEU A 498 -14.92 26.16 11.73
CA LEU A 498 -13.77 26.83 12.34
C LEU A 498 -14.21 27.52 13.63
N ALA A 499 -13.32 27.59 14.61
CA ALA A 499 -13.59 28.25 15.88
C ALA A 499 -12.64 29.43 16.13
N ASP A 500 -13.20 30.44 16.76
CA ASP A 500 -12.46 31.50 17.43
C ASP A 500 -12.07 31.06 18.84
N MET A 501 -10.93 31.56 19.32
CA MET A 501 -10.47 31.31 20.69
C MET A 501 -10.83 32.51 21.55
N CYS A 502 -11.63 32.26 22.58
CA CYS A 502 -12.15 33.30 23.48
C CYS A 502 -11.85 32.94 24.94
N LEU A 503 -11.69 33.92 25.83
CA LEU A 503 -11.62 33.65 27.28
C LEU A 503 -12.97 33.15 27.80
N LYS A 504 -14.03 33.79 27.31
CA LYS A 504 -15.44 33.41 27.45
C LYS A 504 -16.17 33.85 26.19
N PRO A 505 -17.36 33.30 25.89
CA PRO A 505 -18.10 33.69 24.68
C PRO A 505 -18.24 35.22 24.56
N GLY A 506 -17.84 35.76 23.40
CA GLY A 506 -17.85 37.20 23.13
C GLY A 506 -16.61 37.98 23.61
N GLU A 507 -15.66 37.35 24.29
CA GLU A 507 -14.38 37.96 24.68
C GLU A 507 -13.21 37.27 23.96
N PRO A 508 -12.73 37.82 22.83
CA PRO A 508 -11.62 37.24 22.08
C PRO A 508 -10.36 37.09 22.94
N TRP A 509 -9.67 35.97 22.77
CA TRP A 509 -8.42 35.73 23.46
C TRP A 509 -7.23 36.25 22.65
N GLU A 510 -6.27 36.88 23.31
CA GLU A 510 -5.13 37.57 22.67
C GLU A 510 -4.22 36.65 21.84
N TYR A 511 -4.30 35.33 22.05
CA TYR A 511 -3.54 34.33 21.29
C TYR A 511 -4.30 33.80 20.06
N CYS A 512 -5.53 34.24 19.80
CA CYS A 512 -6.34 33.74 18.70
C CYS A 512 -5.78 34.19 17.33
N PRO A 513 -5.36 33.26 16.44
CA PRO A 513 -4.83 33.60 15.12
C PRO A 513 -5.84 34.32 14.22
N ARG A 514 -7.10 33.84 14.22
CA ARG A 514 -8.19 34.43 13.42
C ARG A 514 -8.46 35.87 13.83
N GLU A 515 -8.49 36.13 15.13
CA GLU A 515 -8.70 37.49 15.66
C GLU A 515 -7.52 38.42 15.34
N ALA A 516 -6.28 37.94 15.41
CA ALA A 516 -5.12 38.72 15.01
C ALA A 516 -5.24 39.18 13.54
N LEU A 517 -5.61 38.28 12.63
CA LEU A 517 -5.84 38.63 11.22
C LEU A 517 -6.97 39.67 11.06
N ARG A 518 -8.11 39.49 11.75
CA ARG A 518 -9.23 40.44 11.70
C ARG A 518 -8.82 41.83 12.19
N ARG A 519 -8.10 41.90 13.31
CA ARG A 519 -7.63 43.17 13.89
C ARG A 519 -6.71 43.91 12.93
N VAL A 520 -5.69 43.25 12.37
CA VAL A 520 -4.76 43.90 11.43
C VAL A 520 -5.47 44.29 10.13
N SER A 521 -6.41 43.46 9.63
CA SER A 521 -7.24 43.80 8.46
C SER A 521 -8.11 45.04 8.71
N LYS A 522 -8.65 45.17 9.92
CA LYS A 522 -9.44 46.34 10.35
C LYS A 522 -8.58 47.60 10.35
N ILE A 523 -7.34 47.54 10.85
CA ILE A 523 -6.39 48.66 10.84
C ILE A 523 -6.11 49.13 9.40
N LEU A 524 -5.82 48.21 8.48
CA LEU A 524 -5.63 48.55 7.06
C LEU A 524 -6.86 49.27 6.47
N LYS A 525 -8.07 48.81 6.83
CA LYS A 525 -9.32 49.42 6.35
C LYS A 525 -9.57 50.79 6.95
N GLU A 526 -9.35 50.97 8.25
CA GLU A 526 -9.61 52.24 8.95
C GLU A 526 -8.60 53.32 8.59
N GLU A 527 -7.31 52.98 8.46
CA GLU A 527 -6.25 53.96 8.18
C GLU A 527 -6.14 54.31 6.70
N PHE A 528 -6.37 53.34 5.79
CA PHE A 528 -6.07 53.52 4.36
C PHE A 528 -7.26 53.28 3.42
N ASN A 529 -8.41 52.87 3.97
CA ASN A 529 -9.59 52.43 3.21
C ASN A 529 -9.26 51.33 2.19
N PHE A 530 -8.42 50.37 2.59
CA PHE A 530 -8.05 49.22 1.77
C PHE A 530 -8.53 47.90 2.37
N VAL A 531 -8.80 46.93 1.51
CA VAL A 531 -9.04 45.52 1.84
C VAL A 531 -8.03 44.69 1.08
N MET A 532 -7.35 43.77 1.76
CA MET A 532 -6.42 42.85 1.09
C MET A 532 -7.16 41.59 0.65
N ASN A 533 -7.00 41.25 -0.62
CA ASN A 533 -7.35 39.95 -1.14
C ASN A 533 -6.12 39.05 -1.18
N ALA A 534 -6.33 37.74 -0.95
CA ALA A 534 -5.31 36.71 -1.03
C ALA A 534 -5.78 35.52 -1.87
N GLY A 535 -4.89 34.93 -2.65
CA GLY A 535 -5.06 33.64 -3.34
C GLY A 535 -3.86 32.74 -3.05
N PHE A 536 -4.05 31.42 -3.01
CA PHE A 536 -3.01 30.47 -2.66
C PHE A 536 -2.80 29.44 -3.77
N GLU A 537 -1.54 29.30 -4.18
CA GLU A 537 -1.02 28.13 -4.90
C GLU A 537 -0.64 27.11 -3.83
N ASN A 538 -1.32 25.98 -3.72
CA ASN A 538 -1.10 25.03 -2.62
C ASN A 538 -0.50 23.73 -3.17
N GLU A 539 0.82 23.62 -3.09
CA GLU A 539 1.56 22.44 -3.50
C GLU A 539 1.57 21.37 -2.39
N PHE A 540 1.64 20.10 -2.78
CA PHE A 540 1.77 18.97 -1.86
C PHE A 540 2.31 17.73 -2.56
N PHE A 541 2.81 16.77 -1.77
CA PHE A 541 3.19 15.45 -2.26
C PHE A 541 2.14 14.41 -1.92
N LEU A 542 1.80 13.57 -2.89
CA LEU A 542 1.09 12.31 -2.67
C LEU A 542 2.11 11.17 -2.53
N LEU A 543 1.99 10.42 -1.43
CA LEU A 543 2.86 9.29 -1.12
C LEU A 543 2.02 8.02 -1.01
N LYS A 544 2.55 6.92 -1.51
CA LYS A 544 1.98 5.58 -1.33
C LYS A 544 2.79 4.79 -0.32
N SER A 545 2.08 4.05 0.52
CA SER A 545 2.69 3.10 1.44
C SER A 545 3.11 1.85 0.66
N VAL A 546 4.36 1.45 0.79
CA VAL A 546 4.89 0.20 0.26
C VAL A 546 5.55 -0.58 1.39
N LEU A 547 5.27 -1.87 1.46
CA LEU A 547 5.95 -2.75 2.39
C LEU A 547 7.27 -3.21 1.75
N ARG A 548 8.39 -2.77 2.30
CA ARG A 548 9.73 -3.21 1.89
C ARG A 548 10.41 -3.81 3.11
N GLU A 549 10.82 -5.08 2.99
CA GLU A 549 11.50 -5.80 4.08
C GLU A 549 10.69 -5.83 5.40
N GLY A 550 9.35 -5.88 5.29
CA GLY A 550 8.46 -5.87 6.46
C GLY A 550 8.31 -4.51 7.15
N LYS A 551 8.94 -3.46 6.61
CA LYS A 551 8.79 -2.08 7.05
C LYS A 551 7.91 -1.31 6.07
N GLU A 552 7.00 -0.53 6.63
CA GLU A 552 6.19 0.41 5.86
C GLU A 552 7.07 1.61 5.46
N GLU A 553 7.20 1.83 4.16
CA GLU A 553 7.87 2.99 3.57
C GLU A 553 6.88 3.82 2.77
N TRP A 554 6.91 5.14 2.96
CA TRP A 554 6.17 6.08 2.13
C TRP A 554 7.05 6.49 0.95
N VAL A 555 6.63 6.17 -0.27
CA VAL A 555 7.33 6.53 -1.51
C VAL A 555 6.46 7.45 -2.36
N PRO A 556 7.04 8.27 -3.25
CA PRO A 556 6.27 9.09 -4.19
C PRO A 556 5.20 8.29 -4.95
N PHE A 557 4.04 8.90 -5.12
CA PHE A 557 2.93 8.37 -5.92
C PHE A 557 3.38 8.09 -7.37
N ASP A 558 4.12 9.03 -7.95
CA ASP A 558 4.57 9.08 -9.33
C ASP A 558 6.00 9.68 -9.43
N PHE A 559 6.66 9.52 -10.57
CA PHE A 559 8.02 10.03 -10.86
C PHE A 559 8.10 10.84 -12.16
N SER A 560 6.95 11.22 -12.73
CA SER A 560 6.88 11.96 -13.99
C SER A 560 7.36 13.42 -13.81
N PRO A 561 7.77 14.09 -14.90
CA PRO A 561 8.24 15.48 -14.84
C PRO A 561 7.09 16.49 -14.67
N TYR A 562 7.47 17.75 -14.40
CA TYR A 562 6.59 18.92 -14.32
C TYR A 562 5.56 18.98 -15.47
N SER A 563 4.31 19.30 -15.13
CA SER A 563 3.18 19.43 -16.07
C SER A 563 2.95 18.19 -16.96
N SER A 564 3.30 16.99 -16.48
CA SER A 564 3.08 15.76 -17.22
C SER A 564 1.60 15.37 -17.28
N THR A 565 1.10 15.12 -18.50
CA THR A 565 -0.25 14.59 -18.74
C THR A 565 -0.42 13.21 -18.11
N SER A 566 0.61 12.35 -18.18
CA SER A 566 0.53 11.00 -17.59
C SER A 566 0.45 11.03 -16.07
N SER A 567 1.09 12.02 -15.44
CA SER A 567 1.03 12.21 -13.99
C SER A 567 -0.36 12.67 -13.55
N TYR A 568 -0.92 13.64 -14.30
CA TYR A 568 -2.30 14.07 -14.08
C TYR A 568 -3.29 12.93 -14.31
N ASP A 569 -3.18 12.19 -15.41
CA ASP A 569 -4.07 11.07 -15.72
C ASP A 569 -4.06 10.01 -14.60
N ALA A 570 -2.87 9.68 -14.07
CA ALA A 570 -2.72 8.76 -12.95
C ALA A 570 -3.40 9.27 -11.66
N ALA A 571 -3.32 10.58 -11.39
CA ALA A 571 -3.94 11.21 -10.21
C ALA A 571 -5.37 11.69 -10.46
N SER A 572 -5.88 11.61 -11.69
CA SER A 572 -7.15 12.22 -12.10
C SER A 572 -8.36 11.73 -11.29
N PRO A 573 -8.48 10.44 -10.88
CA PRO A 573 -9.61 10.03 -10.04
C PRO A 573 -9.62 10.74 -8.68
N ILE A 574 -8.43 10.94 -8.11
CA ILE A 574 -8.25 11.66 -6.83
C ILE A 574 -8.60 13.13 -7.01
N PHE A 575 -8.17 13.76 -8.12
CA PHE A 575 -8.47 15.16 -8.39
C PHE A 575 -9.94 15.42 -8.71
N HIS A 576 -10.63 14.52 -9.42
CA HIS A 576 -12.07 14.64 -9.61
C HIS A 576 -12.82 14.68 -8.27
N GLU A 577 -12.42 13.85 -7.31
CA GLU A 577 -12.99 13.89 -5.96
C GLU A 577 -12.59 15.15 -5.19
N ILE A 578 -11.31 15.55 -5.22
CA ILE A 578 -10.83 16.77 -4.54
C ILE A 578 -11.57 18.00 -5.05
N VAL A 579 -11.60 18.21 -6.37
CA VAL A 579 -12.23 19.37 -6.98
C VAL A 579 -13.73 19.38 -6.70
N ALA A 580 -14.42 18.25 -6.86
CA ALA A 580 -15.85 18.17 -6.55
C ALA A 580 -16.16 18.45 -5.06
N ALA A 581 -15.31 17.97 -4.15
CA ALA A 581 -15.46 18.24 -2.73
C ALA A 581 -15.21 19.73 -2.40
N LEU A 582 -14.17 20.34 -2.96
CA LEU A 582 -13.89 21.77 -2.77
C LEU A 582 -15.01 22.65 -3.35
N ASP A 583 -15.53 22.31 -4.52
CA ASP A 583 -16.68 22.99 -5.12
C ASP A 583 -17.92 22.92 -4.21
N SER A 584 -18.23 21.74 -3.66
CA SER A 584 -19.33 21.58 -2.70
C SER A 584 -19.15 22.37 -1.39
N LEU A 585 -17.91 22.73 -1.06
CA LEU A 585 -17.56 23.59 0.07
C LEU A 585 -17.58 25.08 -0.31
N ASN A 586 -17.92 25.43 -1.56
CA ASN A 586 -17.82 26.76 -2.16
C ASN A 586 -16.38 27.31 -2.14
N ILE A 587 -15.40 26.46 -2.43
CA ILE A 587 -13.99 26.82 -2.56
C ILE A 587 -13.60 26.67 -4.04
N PRO A 588 -13.46 27.79 -4.78
CA PRO A 588 -13.12 27.73 -6.20
C PRO A 588 -11.70 27.19 -6.40
N VAL A 589 -11.55 26.26 -7.33
CA VAL A 589 -10.26 25.75 -7.82
C VAL A 589 -10.05 26.30 -9.22
N GLU A 590 -8.99 27.08 -9.39
CA GLU A 590 -8.64 27.72 -10.67
C GLU A 590 -7.81 26.80 -11.55
N GLN A 591 -6.93 26.00 -10.93
CA GLN A 591 -6.00 25.14 -11.65
C GLN A 591 -5.55 23.95 -10.79
N VAL A 592 -5.27 22.83 -11.47
CA VAL A 592 -4.59 21.67 -10.91
C VAL A 592 -3.55 21.18 -11.91
N HIS A 593 -2.35 20.84 -11.45
CA HIS A 593 -1.33 20.23 -12.30
C HIS A 593 -0.32 19.40 -11.50
N ALA A 594 0.41 18.54 -12.21
CA ALA A 594 1.60 17.90 -11.70
C ALA A 594 2.74 18.92 -11.58
N GLU A 595 3.40 18.92 -10.43
CA GLU A 595 4.53 19.79 -10.13
C GLU A 595 5.87 19.10 -10.40
N SER A 596 6.97 19.80 -10.14
CA SER A 596 8.32 19.41 -10.55
C SER A 596 8.92 18.28 -9.71
N GLY A 597 8.41 18.06 -8.49
CA GLY A 597 8.85 17.01 -7.59
C GLY A 597 8.13 15.69 -7.83
N LYS A 598 8.77 14.59 -7.42
CA LYS A 598 8.21 13.24 -7.59
C LYS A 598 6.93 13.09 -6.78
N GLY A 599 5.82 12.85 -7.45
CA GLY A 599 4.49 12.73 -6.85
C GLY A 599 3.99 14.05 -6.26
N GLN A 600 4.55 15.18 -6.72
CA GLN A 600 4.12 16.51 -6.32
C GLN A 600 3.01 17.02 -7.22
N PHE A 601 2.05 17.69 -6.62
CA PHE A 601 0.96 18.34 -7.33
C PHE A 601 0.64 19.68 -6.71
N GLU A 602 -0.04 20.53 -7.48
CA GLU A 602 -0.53 21.82 -7.04
C GLU A 602 -2.03 21.94 -7.26
N VAL A 603 -2.72 22.53 -6.27
CA VAL A 603 -4.11 22.97 -6.39
C VAL A 603 -4.14 24.47 -6.14
N VAL A 604 -4.49 25.24 -7.18
CA VAL A 604 -4.59 26.70 -7.12
C VAL A 604 -6.01 27.09 -6.72
N LEU A 605 -6.13 27.84 -5.62
CA LEU A 605 -7.41 28.29 -5.08
C LEU A 605 -7.75 29.70 -5.57
N GLY A 606 -9.03 29.96 -5.83
CA GLY A 606 -9.49 31.29 -6.20
C GLY A 606 -9.24 32.32 -5.09
N TYR A 607 -8.99 33.57 -5.50
CA TYR A 607 -8.69 34.65 -4.57
C TYR A 607 -9.95 35.28 -3.96
N GLY A 608 -9.81 35.89 -2.79
CA GLY A 608 -10.87 36.60 -2.10
C GLY A 608 -10.35 37.38 -0.90
N PRO A 609 -11.23 37.95 -0.07
CA PRO A 609 -10.81 38.63 1.16
C PRO A 609 -9.89 37.72 1.99
N CYS A 610 -8.76 38.26 2.46
CA CYS A 610 -7.69 37.45 3.06
C CYS A 610 -8.14 36.55 4.23
N THR A 611 -9.13 36.98 5.03
CA THR A 611 -9.73 36.17 6.10
C THR A 611 -10.43 34.92 5.58
N LEU A 612 -11.20 35.07 4.49
CA LEU A 612 -11.88 33.95 3.84
C LEU A 612 -10.87 33.02 3.15
N SER A 613 -9.87 33.57 2.48
CA SER A 613 -8.82 32.78 1.82
C SER A 613 -8.02 31.94 2.81
N ALA A 614 -7.75 32.46 4.02
CA ALA A 614 -7.11 31.71 5.09
C ALA A 614 -7.94 30.51 5.56
N ASP A 615 -9.25 30.73 5.75
CA ASP A 615 -10.21 29.69 6.13
C ASP A 615 -10.34 28.63 5.03
N ASN A 616 -10.43 29.06 3.76
CA ASN A 616 -10.50 28.19 2.59
C ASN A 616 -9.25 27.32 2.44
N LEU A 617 -8.05 27.86 2.69
CA LEU A 617 -6.82 27.06 2.64
C LEU A 617 -6.81 25.93 3.68
N ILE A 618 -7.37 26.17 4.87
CA ILE A 618 -7.49 25.14 5.91
C ILE A 618 -8.42 24.02 5.44
N PHE A 619 -9.61 24.38 4.96
CA PHE A 619 -10.57 23.40 4.44
C PHE A 619 -10.02 22.66 3.22
N ALA A 620 -9.25 23.34 2.36
CA ALA A 620 -8.64 22.72 1.19
C ALA A 620 -7.64 21.63 1.59
N ARG A 621 -6.76 21.93 2.56
CA ARG A 621 -5.78 20.95 3.08
C ARG A 621 -6.47 19.78 3.79
N GLU A 622 -7.54 20.02 4.56
CA GLU A 622 -8.34 18.94 5.18
C GLU A 622 -8.98 18.04 4.12
N THR A 623 -9.53 18.63 3.06
CA THR A 623 -10.15 17.93 1.92
C THR A 623 -9.14 17.06 1.20
N ILE A 624 -8.00 17.63 0.80
CA ILE A 624 -6.92 16.93 0.12
C ILE A 624 -6.41 15.75 0.97
N ARG A 625 -6.18 15.95 2.28
CA ARG A 625 -5.74 14.87 3.17
C ARG A 625 -6.79 13.78 3.31
N ALA A 626 -8.06 14.13 3.46
CA ALA A 626 -9.13 13.17 3.66
C ALA A 626 -9.31 12.29 2.42
N ILE A 627 -9.33 12.90 1.23
CA ILE A 627 -9.52 12.18 -0.02
C ILE A 627 -8.28 11.35 -0.35
N ALA A 628 -7.07 11.88 -0.19
CA ALA A 628 -5.86 11.07 -0.36
C ALA A 628 -5.87 9.81 0.53
N ARG A 629 -6.26 9.94 1.82
CA ARG A 629 -6.40 8.79 2.73
C ARG A 629 -7.47 7.80 2.27
N LYS A 630 -8.59 8.27 1.72
CA LYS A 630 -9.64 7.41 1.14
C LYS A 630 -9.07 6.53 0.01
N HIS A 631 -8.11 7.04 -0.74
CA HIS A 631 -7.39 6.31 -1.79
C HIS A 631 -6.14 5.56 -1.30
N GLY A 632 -5.95 5.40 0.02
CA GLY A 632 -4.78 4.69 0.58
C GLY A 632 -3.45 5.45 0.45
N LEU A 633 -3.50 6.76 0.20
CA LEU A 633 -2.35 7.63 0.03
C LEU A 633 -2.19 8.59 1.22
N LEU A 634 -0.97 9.10 1.38
CA LEU A 634 -0.65 10.18 2.30
C LEU A 634 -0.38 11.47 1.52
N ALA A 635 -1.22 12.49 1.71
CA ALA A 635 -0.92 13.84 1.27
C ALA A 635 -0.13 14.62 2.33
N THR A 636 1.04 15.15 1.95
CA THR A 636 1.90 15.95 2.83
C THR A 636 2.22 17.32 2.23
N PHE A 637 2.10 18.36 3.07
CA PHE A 637 2.40 19.77 2.75
C PHE A 637 3.76 20.20 3.34
N LEU A 638 4.63 19.23 3.61
CA LEU A 638 5.94 19.48 4.18
C LEU A 638 6.82 20.19 3.13
N PRO A 639 7.50 21.31 3.46
CA PRO A 639 8.25 22.09 2.48
C PRO A 639 9.33 21.30 1.73
N LYS A 640 9.95 20.34 2.40
CA LYS A 640 10.96 19.45 1.81
C LYS A 640 10.77 18.04 2.35
N TYR A 641 9.96 17.25 1.64
CA TYR A 641 9.74 15.83 1.93
C TYR A 641 11.00 14.98 1.65
N SER A 642 11.66 15.24 0.51
CA SER A 642 12.94 14.62 0.15
C SER A 642 14.01 15.71 0.00
N MET A 643 15.16 15.50 0.64
CA MET A 643 16.30 16.42 0.52
C MET A 643 16.94 16.42 -0.88
N GLU A 644 16.66 15.38 -1.68
CA GLU A 644 17.22 15.19 -3.03
C GLU A 644 16.29 15.69 -4.15
N ASP A 645 15.13 16.26 -3.81
CA ASP A 645 14.10 16.68 -4.78
C ASP A 645 13.73 18.16 -4.61
N ILE A 646 12.89 18.73 -5.47
CA ILE A 646 12.33 20.10 -5.31
C ILE A 646 11.47 20.19 -4.03
N GLY A 647 11.23 21.41 -3.55
CA GLY A 647 10.38 21.63 -2.37
C GLY A 647 8.91 21.91 -2.74
N SER A 648 8.04 21.91 -1.73
CA SER A 648 6.63 22.26 -1.83
C SER A 648 6.34 23.61 -1.18
N GLY A 649 5.83 24.55 -1.96
CA GLY A 649 5.39 25.88 -1.54
C GLY A 649 3.91 25.97 -1.20
N SER A 650 3.54 27.12 -0.64
CA SER A 650 2.15 27.56 -0.63
C SER A 650 2.12 29.05 -0.99
N HIS A 651 2.54 29.39 -2.21
CA HIS A 651 2.73 30.79 -2.61
C HIS A 651 1.44 31.57 -2.40
N VAL A 652 1.58 32.80 -1.92
CA VAL A 652 0.44 33.66 -1.65
C VAL A 652 0.46 34.87 -2.56
N HIS A 653 -0.59 35.01 -3.35
CA HIS A 653 -0.84 36.18 -4.17
C HIS A 653 -1.62 37.19 -3.36
N VAL A 654 -1.12 38.42 -3.25
CA VAL A 654 -1.76 39.52 -2.53
C VAL A 654 -2.09 40.67 -3.46
N SER A 655 -3.22 41.33 -3.19
CA SER A 655 -3.66 42.54 -3.88
C SER A 655 -4.49 43.41 -2.93
N LEU A 656 -4.47 44.72 -3.13
CA LEU A 656 -5.28 45.64 -2.35
C LEU A 656 -6.46 46.16 -3.16
N PHE A 657 -7.60 46.35 -2.50
CA PHE A 657 -8.82 46.84 -3.11
C PHE A 657 -9.40 48.02 -2.32
N ARG A 658 -9.94 48.98 -3.06
CA ARG A 658 -10.76 50.08 -2.54
C ARG A 658 -12.06 50.11 -3.34
N ASP A 659 -13.19 50.03 -2.64
CA ASP A 659 -14.53 50.09 -3.24
C ASP A 659 -14.70 49.13 -4.44
N GLY A 660 -14.18 47.90 -4.30
CA GLY A 660 -14.24 46.85 -5.31
C GLY A 660 -13.25 46.98 -6.47
N LYS A 661 -12.39 48.02 -6.48
CA LYS A 661 -11.34 48.22 -7.50
C LYS A 661 -9.97 47.87 -6.95
N ASN A 662 -9.19 47.13 -7.74
CA ASN A 662 -7.80 46.80 -7.42
C ASN A 662 -6.94 48.07 -7.48
N VAL A 663 -6.24 48.38 -6.40
CA VAL A 663 -5.42 49.59 -6.26
C VAL A 663 -3.94 49.35 -6.51
N PHE A 664 -3.49 48.13 -6.84
CA PHE A 664 -2.10 47.88 -7.22
C PHE A 664 -1.77 48.40 -8.61
N MET A 665 -2.74 48.37 -9.54
CA MET A 665 -2.56 48.88 -10.88
C MET A 665 -2.41 50.40 -10.88
N GLY A 666 -1.37 50.91 -11.56
CA GLY A 666 -1.14 52.34 -11.69
C GLY A 666 -0.23 52.70 -12.86
N SER A 667 0.14 53.97 -12.94
CA SER A 667 0.88 54.54 -14.06
C SER A 667 2.37 54.74 -13.80
N SER A 668 2.94 54.10 -12.77
CA SER A 668 4.40 54.15 -12.55
C SER A 668 5.15 53.44 -13.68
N GLN A 669 6.47 53.60 -13.73
CA GLN A 669 7.33 52.93 -14.73
C GLN A 669 7.26 51.40 -14.68
N TYR A 670 6.74 50.84 -13.59
CA TYR A 670 6.54 49.41 -13.41
C TYR A 670 5.05 49.02 -13.39
N GLY A 671 4.14 49.92 -13.80
CA GLY A 671 2.70 49.64 -13.88
C GLY A 671 1.98 49.54 -12.53
N MET A 672 2.53 50.18 -11.50
CA MET A 672 2.03 50.13 -10.12
C MET A 672 1.50 51.48 -9.66
N SER A 673 0.57 51.45 -8.70
CA SER A 673 0.21 52.63 -7.93
C SER A 673 1.20 52.88 -6.80
N LYS A 674 1.29 54.13 -6.34
CA LYS A 674 2.09 54.50 -5.18
C LYS A 674 1.74 53.69 -3.92
N ALA A 675 0.44 53.45 -3.68
CA ALA A 675 0.01 52.68 -2.52
C ALA A 675 0.41 51.20 -2.61
N GLY A 676 0.35 50.60 -3.82
CA GLY A 676 0.82 49.23 -4.03
C GLY A 676 2.32 49.10 -3.82
N GLU A 677 3.09 50.08 -4.31
CA GLU A 677 4.53 50.15 -4.12
C GLU A 677 4.91 50.27 -2.65
N GLU A 678 4.33 51.22 -1.92
CA GLU A 678 4.60 51.44 -0.49
C GLU A 678 4.26 50.22 0.37
N PHE A 679 3.12 49.58 0.10
CA PHE A 679 2.71 48.37 0.80
C PHE A 679 3.71 47.22 0.57
N MET A 680 4.08 46.96 -0.70
CA MET A 680 5.00 45.86 -1.01
C MET A 680 6.45 46.17 -0.65
N ALA A 681 6.85 47.44 -0.60
CA ALA A 681 8.13 47.86 -0.04
C ALA A 681 8.23 47.50 1.45
N GLY A 682 7.16 47.69 2.21
CA GLY A 682 7.04 47.20 3.59
C GLY A 682 7.20 45.68 3.67
N VAL A 683 6.43 44.94 2.87
CA VAL A 683 6.52 43.46 2.84
C VAL A 683 7.95 42.99 2.53
N LEU A 684 8.60 43.56 1.51
CA LEU A 684 9.97 43.20 1.12
C LEU A 684 10.99 43.55 2.20
N TYR A 685 10.89 44.74 2.80
CA TYR A 685 11.77 45.20 3.87
C TYR A 685 11.70 44.29 5.10
N HIS A 686 10.49 43.84 5.44
CA HIS A 686 10.25 42.97 6.58
C HIS A 686 10.43 41.47 6.27
N LEU A 687 10.55 41.07 5.01
CA LEU A 687 10.54 39.66 4.61
C LEU A 687 11.45 38.72 5.45
N PRO A 688 12.71 39.08 5.80
CA PRO A 688 13.55 38.25 6.67
C PRO A 688 12.89 37.84 7.99
N ARG A 689 12.10 38.74 8.59
CA ARG A 689 11.40 38.49 9.87
C ARG A 689 10.03 37.84 9.65
N LEU A 690 9.40 38.05 8.50
CA LEU A 690 8.16 37.38 8.12
C LEU A 690 8.33 35.86 7.99
N LEU A 691 9.52 35.39 7.61
CA LEU A 691 9.82 33.96 7.48
C LEU A 691 9.52 33.15 8.76
N ALA A 692 9.65 33.73 9.95
CA ALA A 692 9.29 33.02 11.20
C ALA A 692 7.78 32.67 11.30
N PHE A 693 6.95 33.32 10.49
CA PHE A 693 5.50 33.08 10.38
C PHE A 693 5.13 32.28 9.12
N ILE A 694 5.72 32.62 7.97
CA ILE A 694 5.35 32.07 6.65
C ILE A 694 6.21 30.88 6.20
N ALA A 695 7.36 30.67 6.86
CA ALA A 695 8.30 29.57 6.65
C ALA A 695 8.72 29.00 8.03
N PRO A 696 7.75 28.50 8.83
CA PRO A 696 7.85 28.46 10.29
C PRO A 696 8.69 27.33 10.87
N ILE A 697 9.13 26.37 10.07
CA ILE A 697 9.86 25.21 10.58
C ILE A 697 11.25 25.14 9.96
N PRO A 698 12.21 24.47 10.61
CA PRO A 698 13.56 24.40 10.03
C PRO A 698 13.62 23.77 8.64
N ASN A 699 12.70 22.85 8.33
CA ASN A 699 12.54 22.24 6.99
C ASN A 699 12.13 23.25 5.90
N SER A 700 11.48 24.36 6.27
CA SER A 700 11.17 25.47 5.35
C SER A 700 12.43 26.08 4.74
N TYR A 701 13.51 26.16 5.50
CA TYR A 701 14.78 26.73 5.06
C TYR A 701 15.58 25.76 4.18
N ASP A 702 15.36 24.45 4.35
CA ASP A 702 15.85 23.44 3.42
C ASP A 702 15.16 23.55 2.03
N ARG A 703 13.94 24.13 1.96
CA ARG A 703 13.27 24.52 0.70
C ARG A 703 13.81 25.84 0.13
N LEU A 704 14.10 26.85 0.96
CA LEU A 704 14.51 28.21 0.56
C LEU A 704 15.95 28.29 0.00
N GLN A 705 16.22 27.56 -1.07
CA GLN A 705 17.53 27.48 -1.72
C GLN A 705 17.54 28.16 -3.10
N PRO A 706 18.67 28.72 -3.57
CA PRO A 706 18.78 29.19 -4.96
C PRO A 706 18.38 28.10 -5.97
N HIS A 707 17.84 28.51 -7.13
CA HIS A 707 17.50 27.62 -8.25
C HIS A 707 16.40 26.58 -7.95
N THR A 708 15.55 26.87 -6.97
CA THR A 708 14.41 26.01 -6.60
C THR A 708 13.07 26.73 -6.71
N TRP A 709 13.03 27.91 -7.34
CA TRP A 709 11.84 28.77 -7.46
C TRP A 709 11.13 29.04 -6.12
N SER A 710 11.86 29.00 -5.01
CA SER A 710 11.31 29.19 -3.66
C SER A 710 11.43 30.63 -3.15
N GLY A 711 12.10 31.52 -3.90
CA GLY A 711 12.27 32.91 -3.53
C GLY A 711 13.29 33.07 -2.42
N ALA A 712 14.57 32.87 -2.72
CA ALA A 712 15.60 32.67 -1.71
C ALA A 712 16.49 33.91 -1.44
N TYR A 713 16.29 34.99 -2.21
CA TYR A 713 16.98 36.28 -2.06
C TYR A 713 15.98 37.38 -1.70
N GLN A 714 16.41 38.34 -0.88
CA GLN A 714 15.56 39.48 -0.48
C GLN A 714 15.48 40.49 -1.64
N CYS A 715 14.67 40.16 -2.63
CA CYS A 715 14.46 40.97 -3.82
C CYS A 715 13.05 40.83 -4.34
N TRP A 716 12.66 41.78 -5.19
CA TRP A 716 11.47 41.69 -6.00
C TRP A 716 11.84 41.79 -7.48
N GLY A 717 10.99 41.26 -8.36
CA GLY A 717 11.20 41.31 -9.80
C GLY A 717 9.90 41.16 -10.56
N ARG A 718 9.86 41.67 -11.79
CA ARG A 718 8.69 41.59 -12.67
C ARG A 718 8.69 40.26 -13.38
N GLU A 719 7.63 39.48 -13.20
CA GLU A 719 7.52 38.12 -13.74
C GLU A 719 8.69 37.17 -13.35
N ASN A 720 9.52 37.56 -12.40
CA ASN A 720 10.70 36.79 -12.00
C ASN A 720 10.31 35.71 -10.99
N LYS A 721 10.27 34.45 -11.43
CA LYS A 721 9.93 33.30 -10.59
C LYS A 721 11.01 32.93 -9.55
N GLU A 722 12.22 33.48 -9.62
CA GLU A 722 13.26 33.28 -8.59
C GLU A 722 13.26 34.38 -7.51
N ALA A 723 12.59 35.52 -7.77
CA ALA A 723 12.46 36.58 -6.77
C ALA A 723 11.53 36.15 -5.64
N ALA A 724 11.82 36.55 -4.40
CA ALA A 724 10.96 36.21 -3.26
C ALA A 724 9.61 36.93 -3.29
N VAL A 725 9.57 38.11 -3.92
CA VAL A 725 8.37 38.89 -4.17
C VAL A 725 8.26 39.11 -5.69
N ARG A 726 7.38 38.37 -6.36
CA ARG A 726 7.16 38.52 -7.81
C ARG A 726 6.00 39.47 -8.08
N ALA A 727 6.27 40.53 -8.83
CA ALA A 727 5.21 41.38 -9.38
C ALA A 727 4.59 40.65 -10.58
N ALA A 728 3.29 40.35 -10.51
CA ALA A 728 2.59 39.53 -11.48
C ALA A 728 1.56 40.33 -12.29
N SER A 729 1.54 40.05 -13.59
CA SER A 729 0.62 40.52 -14.61
C SER A 729 0.02 39.29 -15.31
N PRO A 730 -0.93 38.60 -14.69
CA PRO A 730 -1.49 37.36 -15.22
C PRO A 730 -2.21 37.59 -16.56
N PRO A 731 -2.32 36.55 -17.41
CA PRO A 731 -3.05 36.63 -18.68
C PRO A 731 -4.47 37.16 -18.48
N GLY A 732 -4.89 38.09 -19.35
CA GLY A 732 -6.20 38.76 -19.26
C GLY A 732 -6.16 40.16 -18.63
N PHE A 733 -5.03 40.59 -18.07
CA PHE A 733 -4.78 41.98 -17.68
C PHE A 733 -3.99 42.75 -18.75
N PRO A 734 -4.13 44.09 -18.84
CA PRO A 734 -3.35 44.88 -19.79
C PRO A 734 -1.84 44.75 -19.55
N ASP A 735 -1.09 44.55 -20.63
CA ASP A 735 0.37 44.38 -20.59
C ASP A 735 1.06 45.52 -19.82
N GLY A 736 2.00 45.14 -18.94
CA GLY A 736 2.82 46.09 -18.19
C GLY A 736 2.18 46.64 -16.92
N LEU A 737 0.95 46.26 -16.56
CA LEU A 737 0.33 46.58 -15.27
C LEU A 737 0.53 45.45 -14.25
N VAL A 738 0.79 45.81 -12.99
CA VAL A 738 0.90 44.83 -11.90
C VAL A 738 -0.45 44.72 -11.21
N SER A 739 -1.10 43.58 -11.36
CA SER A 739 -2.40 43.33 -10.74
C SER A 739 -2.26 42.79 -9.31
N ASN A 740 -1.20 42.03 -9.04
CA ASN A 740 -0.96 41.38 -7.75
C ASN A 740 0.53 41.10 -7.56
N PHE A 741 0.89 40.79 -6.32
CA PHE A 741 2.23 40.32 -5.97
C PHE A 741 2.16 38.91 -5.41
N GLU A 742 3.10 38.06 -5.80
CA GLU A 742 3.28 36.70 -5.33
C GLU A 742 4.43 36.66 -4.31
N ILE A 743 4.15 36.20 -3.09
CA ILE A 743 5.16 35.97 -2.05
C ILE A 743 5.50 34.48 -2.04
N LYS A 744 6.66 34.14 -2.61
CA LYS A 744 7.06 32.74 -2.87
C LYS A 744 7.57 31.99 -1.65
N SER A 745 8.05 32.72 -0.64
CA SER A 745 8.64 32.12 0.56
C SER A 745 7.59 31.50 1.49
N PHE A 746 6.30 31.68 1.24
CA PHE A 746 5.21 31.09 2.02
C PHE A 746 5.11 29.57 1.75
N ASP A 747 4.99 28.75 2.80
CA ASP A 747 4.92 27.28 2.68
C ASP A 747 3.73 26.61 3.39
N GLY A 748 3.60 25.30 3.14
CA GLY A 748 2.51 24.45 3.62
C GLY A 748 2.41 24.30 5.15
N CYS A 749 3.45 24.65 5.91
CA CYS A 749 3.47 24.55 7.37
C CYS A 749 3.09 25.85 8.08
N ALA A 750 2.97 26.97 7.35
CA ALA A 750 2.51 28.23 7.91
C ALA A 750 1.05 28.16 8.40
N ASN A 751 0.79 28.78 9.55
CA ASN A 751 -0.58 29.10 9.95
C ASN A 751 -1.08 30.25 9.05
N PRO A 752 -2.09 30.02 8.20
CA PRO A 752 -2.48 31.01 7.20
C PRO A 752 -2.98 32.33 7.81
N HIS A 753 -3.64 32.28 8.96
CA HIS A 753 -4.12 33.48 9.64
C HIS A 753 -2.96 34.32 10.18
N ILE A 754 -1.99 33.70 10.84
CA ILE A 754 -0.82 34.41 11.38
C ILE A 754 0.06 34.93 10.25
N GLY A 755 0.29 34.12 9.21
CA GLY A 755 1.10 34.50 8.05
C GLY A 755 0.54 35.72 7.32
N LEU A 756 -0.77 35.72 7.02
CA LEU A 756 -1.43 36.88 6.40
C LEU A 756 -1.49 38.09 7.32
N ALA A 757 -1.67 37.91 8.64
CA ALA A 757 -1.63 39.01 9.59
C ALA A 757 -0.25 39.68 9.61
N ALA A 758 0.82 38.89 9.53
CA ALA A 758 2.18 39.39 9.47
C ALA A 758 2.48 40.13 8.14
N ILE A 759 2.00 39.61 7.01
CA ILE A 759 2.12 40.28 5.70
C ILE A 759 1.39 41.63 5.72
N LEU A 760 0.14 41.66 6.23
CA LEU A 760 -0.61 42.90 6.38
C LEU A 760 0.10 43.90 7.29
N ALA A 761 0.62 43.43 8.43
CA ALA A 761 1.33 44.28 9.38
C ALA A 761 2.55 44.93 8.72
N ALA A 762 3.35 44.15 7.99
CA ALA A 762 4.50 44.66 7.23
C ALA A 762 4.10 45.67 6.15
N GLY A 763 3.01 45.42 5.41
CA GLY A 763 2.54 46.34 4.39
C GLY A 763 1.94 47.64 4.96
N ILE A 764 1.26 47.57 6.11
CA ILE A 764 0.79 48.75 6.86
C ILE A 764 1.99 49.60 7.29
N ASP A 765 3.06 48.99 7.81
CA ASP A 765 4.28 49.73 8.18
C ASP A 765 4.91 50.41 6.96
N GLY A 766 4.94 49.73 5.81
CA GLY A 766 5.36 50.30 4.53
C GLY A 766 4.56 51.54 4.11
N LEU A 767 3.22 51.46 4.21
CA LEU A 767 2.31 52.58 3.94
C LEU A 767 2.52 53.75 4.92
N ARG A 768 2.65 53.46 6.22
CA ARG A 768 2.86 54.49 7.27
C ARG A 768 4.19 55.22 7.10
N LYS A 769 5.23 54.51 6.66
CA LYS A 769 6.58 55.07 6.48
C LYS A 769 6.86 55.56 5.07
N HIS A 770 5.91 55.39 4.14
CA HIS A 770 6.07 55.70 2.73
C HIS A 770 7.34 55.07 2.12
N LEU A 771 7.56 53.78 2.40
CA LEU A 771 8.74 53.07 1.90
C LEU A 771 8.69 52.95 0.37
N SER A 772 9.85 52.99 -0.28
CA SER A 772 9.96 52.78 -1.73
C SER A 772 10.55 51.41 -2.03
N LEU A 773 10.07 50.78 -3.09
CA LEU A 773 10.70 49.55 -3.59
C LEU A 773 12.09 49.88 -4.16
N PRO A 774 13.10 49.03 -3.95
CA PRO A 774 14.38 49.16 -4.67
C PRO A 774 14.19 48.89 -6.17
N GLU A 775 15.22 49.06 -6.99
CA GLU A 775 15.16 48.62 -8.39
C GLU A 775 14.84 47.10 -8.48
N PRO A 776 14.00 46.68 -9.44
CA PRO A 776 13.65 45.27 -9.59
C PRO A 776 14.83 44.44 -10.10
N VAL A 777 14.90 43.19 -9.63
CA VAL A 777 15.81 42.19 -10.14
C VAL A 777 15.05 41.32 -11.13
N ASP A 778 15.22 41.60 -12.42
CA ASP A 778 14.54 40.90 -13.53
C ASP A 778 15.41 39.77 -14.15
N THR A 779 16.55 39.46 -13.52
CA THR A 779 17.45 38.34 -13.87
C THR A 779 17.48 37.29 -12.76
N ASP A 780 18.25 36.20 -12.94
CA ASP A 780 18.50 35.25 -11.86
C ASP A 780 19.23 35.96 -10.69
N PRO A 781 18.60 36.07 -9.50
CA PRO A 781 19.18 36.73 -8.33
C PRO A 781 20.55 36.19 -7.92
N SER A 782 20.82 34.91 -8.17
CA SER A 782 22.10 34.28 -7.83
C SER A 782 23.29 34.81 -8.63
N THR A 783 23.01 35.44 -9.78
CA THR A 783 24.03 35.98 -10.69
C THR A 783 24.35 37.45 -10.46
N CYS A 784 23.60 38.14 -9.60
CA CYS A 784 23.70 39.60 -9.38
C CYS A 784 24.89 40.03 -8.50
N GLY A 785 25.74 39.09 -8.07
CA GLY A 785 26.89 39.36 -7.20
C GLY A 785 26.54 39.48 -5.71
N PRO A 786 27.52 39.77 -4.84
CA PRO A 786 27.37 39.72 -3.38
C PRO A 786 26.52 40.86 -2.79
N GLU A 787 26.14 41.85 -3.59
CA GLU A 787 25.33 43.00 -3.14
C GLU A 787 23.87 42.62 -2.87
N LEU A 788 23.38 41.55 -3.53
CA LEU A 788 22.03 41.06 -3.32
C LEU A 788 21.98 40.10 -2.12
N LYS A 789 21.28 40.51 -1.07
CA LYS A 789 21.23 39.76 0.19
C LYS A 789 20.39 38.48 0.06
N ARG A 790 20.94 37.39 0.58
CA ARG A 790 20.16 36.17 0.87
C ARG A 790 19.09 36.47 1.91
N LEU A 791 17.94 35.81 1.78
CA LEU A 791 17.02 35.68 2.91
C LEU A 791 17.66 34.80 3.99
N PRO A 792 17.20 34.90 5.25
CA PRO A 792 17.64 34.01 6.33
C PRO A 792 17.72 32.55 5.89
N GLU A 793 18.87 31.92 6.13
CA GLU A 793 19.14 30.53 5.72
C GLU A 793 18.75 29.53 6.81
N SER A 794 18.29 30.04 7.95
CA SER A 794 17.84 29.23 9.07
C SER A 794 16.72 29.90 9.86
N LEU A 795 15.90 29.07 10.53
CA LEU A 795 14.89 29.55 11.48
C LEU A 795 15.49 30.43 12.58
N SER A 796 16.77 30.22 12.93
CA SER A 796 17.46 31.03 13.93
C SER A 796 17.66 32.47 13.47
N GLU A 797 18.07 32.66 12.21
CA GLU A 797 18.29 33.98 11.63
C GLU A 797 16.97 34.75 11.48
N SER A 798 15.89 34.09 11.05
CA SER A 798 14.57 34.72 11.03
C SER A 798 14.08 35.11 12.41
N LEU A 799 14.35 34.30 13.44
CA LEU A 799 14.02 34.65 14.82
C LEU A 799 14.86 35.82 15.36
N ALA A 800 16.13 35.91 14.96
CA ALA A 800 16.98 37.06 15.28
C ALA A 800 16.41 38.34 14.62
N ALA A 801 16.10 38.28 13.32
CA ALA A 801 15.48 39.38 12.58
C ALA A 801 14.13 39.81 13.17
N LEU A 802 13.33 38.85 13.68
CA LEU A 802 12.05 39.13 14.35
C LEU A 802 12.24 39.69 15.78
N SER A 803 13.38 39.48 16.40
CA SER A 803 13.66 40.00 17.76
C SER A 803 14.09 41.46 17.76
N GLU A 804 14.60 41.96 16.64
CA GLU A 804 14.96 43.38 16.43
C GLU A 804 13.74 44.26 16.12
N ASP A 805 12.56 43.65 15.96
CA ASP A 805 11.36 44.35 15.50
C ASP A 805 10.28 44.49 16.58
N ASN A 806 10.05 45.73 17.00
CA ASN A 806 9.04 46.07 17.98
C ASN A 806 7.64 46.30 17.34
N PHE A 807 7.53 46.66 16.05
CA PHE A 807 6.25 47.04 15.46
C PHE A 807 5.29 45.84 15.33
N MET A 808 5.84 44.63 15.11
CA MET A 808 5.05 43.41 15.00
C MET A 808 4.26 43.11 16.29
N ALA A 809 4.81 43.49 17.45
CA ALA A 809 4.12 43.33 18.73
C ALA A 809 2.85 44.20 18.80
N ASP A 810 2.91 45.42 18.28
CA ASP A 810 1.80 46.38 18.30
C ASP A 810 0.65 45.94 17.40
N LEU A 811 0.94 45.36 16.24
CA LEU A 811 -0.08 44.95 15.26
C LEU A 811 -0.59 43.51 15.50
N ILE A 812 0.31 42.53 15.63
CA ILE A 812 -0.04 41.10 15.79
C ILE A 812 -0.39 40.76 17.25
N GLY A 813 0.08 41.54 18.21
CA GLY A 813 -0.15 41.35 19.63
C GLY A 813 1.04 40.66 20.32
N GLU A 814 1.52 41.28 21.40
CA GLU A 814 2.73 40.87 22.13
C GLU A 814 2.65 39.40 22.60
N LYS A 815 1.53 38.99 23.19
CA LYS A 815 1.36 37.65 23.75
C LYS A 815 1.44 36.55 22.69
N LEU A 816 0.76 36.72 21.57
CA LEU A 816 0.82 35.79 20.45
C LEU A 816 2.24 35.73 19.88
N LEU A 817 2.91 36.89 19.73
CA LEU A 817 4.29 36.97 19.26
C LEU A 817 5.25 36.22 20.18
N VAL A 818 5.10 36.32 21.50
CA VAL A 818 5.89 35.59 22.49
C VAL A 818 5.71 34.07 22.32
N ALA A 819 4.47 33.60 22.18
CA ALA A 819 4.21 32.17 21.96
C ALA A 819 4.82 31.66 20.65
N VAL A 820 4.67 32.40 19.54
CA VAL A 820 5.29 32.04 18.26
C VAL A 820 6.81 31.96 18.41
N LYS A 821 7.47 33.01 18.94
CA LYS A 821 8.94 33.01 19.14
C LYS A 821 9.41 31.81 19.97
N ALA A 822 8.70 31.49 21.06
CA ALA A 822 9.02 30.36 21.93
C ALA A 822 8.91 29.00 21.21
N ILE A 823 7.81 28.78 20.48
CA ILE A 823 7.59 27.55 19.71
C ILE A 823 8.67 27.36 18.65
N ARG A 824 8.97 28.39 17.86
CA ARG A 824 9.98 28.34 16.81
C ARG A 824 11.39 28.08 17.37
N LYS A 825 11.71 28.69 18.53
CA LYS A 825 12.96 28.41 19.26
C LYS A 825 13.05 26.96 19.71
N ARG A 826 11.92 26.32 20.06
CA ARG A 826 11.87 24.90 20.42
C ARG A 826 12.00 23.98 19.20
N ASP A 827 11.31 24.29 18.11
CA ASP A 827 11.40 23.57 16.82
C ASP A 827 12.83 23.59 16.24
N LYS A 828 13.58 24.68 16.44
CA LYS A 828 15.03 24.74 16.15
C LYS A 828 15.80 23.62 16.87
N ASN A 829 15.59 23.48 18.18
CA ASN A 829 16.41 22.62 19.02
C ASN A 829 16.17 21.12 18.77
N SER A 830 15.00 20.76 18.23
CA SER A 830 14.71 19.38 17.82
C SER A 830 15.36 19.01 16.49
N GLN A 831 15.61 19.94 15.57
CA GLN A 831 16.38 19.64 14.36
C GLN A 831 17.81 19.20 14.68
N GLY A 832 18.40 19.66 15.80
CA GLY A 832 19.67 19.12 16.30
C GLY A 832 19.60 17.64 16.71
N ARG A 833 18.47 17.17 17.23
CA ARG A 833 18.25 15.76 17.61
C ARG A 833 17.75 14.89 16.45
N VAL A 834 16.95 15.44 15.54
CA VAL A 834 16.46 14.76 14.33
C VAL A 834 17.55 14.68 13.26
N LYS A 835 18.42 15.70 13.09
CA LYS A 835 19.65 15.55 12.28
C LYS A 835 20.64 14.57 12.90
N ILE A 836 20.63 14.30 14.21
CA ILE A 836 21.44 13.21 14.79
C ILE A 836 20.83 11.84 14.49
N ALA A 837 19.50 11.73 14.41
CA ALA A 837 18.80 10.50 14.01
C ALA A 837 18.77 10.25 12.49
N MET A 838 18.90 11.31 11.67
CA MET A 838 18.94 11.23 10.20
C MET A 838 20.34 11.42 9.58
N ALA A 839 21.36 11.88 10.33
CA ALA A 839 22.72 12.14 9.82
C ALA A 839 23.84 11.32 10.50
N LEU A 840 23.52 10.17 11.09
CA LEU A 840 24.52 9.09 11.20
C LEU A 840 24.25 8.07 10.08
N PRO A 841 25.17 7.88 9.12
CA PRO A 841 26.61 8.16 9.21
C PRO A 841 27.09 9.17 8.14
N LEU A 842 27.22 10.46 8.50
CA LEU A 842 28.09 11.36 7.70
C LEU A 842 28.90 12.37 8.53
N ARG A 843 28.57 12.58 9.82
CA ARG A 843 29.26 13.56 10.67
C ARG A 843 30.54 13.10 11.35
N ALA A 844 30.97 11.84 11.18
CA ALA A 844 32.28 11.38 11.67
C ALA A 844 33.46 11.72 10.72
N LEU A 845 33.20 12.25 9.51
CA LEU A 845 34.23 12.47 8.48
C LEU A 845 34.74 13.92 8.38
N ILE A 846 34.03 14.92 8.91
CA ILE A 846 34.35 16.34 8.63
C ILE A 846 35.19 16.99 9.75
N SER A 847 35.14 16.46 10.98
CA SER A 847 36.02 16.93 12.06
C SER A 847 37.46 16.41 11.97
N PHE A 848 37.79 15.58 10.97
CA PHE A 848 39.17 15.12 10.71
C PHE A 848 39.90 15.94 9.63
N PHE A 849 39.17 16.74 8.83
CA PHE A 849 39.76 17.47 7.70
C PHE A 849 40.12 18.93 8.00
N LEU A 850 39.52 19.56 9.02
CA LEU A 850 39.81 20.95 9.39
C LEU A 850 41.06 21.11 10.29
N LEU A 851 41.69 20.02 10.74
CA LEU A 851 42.97 20.06 11.46
C LEU A 851 44.20 19.95 10.54
N ILE A 852 44.02 19.65 9.26
CA ILE A 852 45.15 19.44 8.31
C ILE A 852 45.38 20.67 7.40
N PHE A 853 44.40 21.59 7.27
CA PHE A 853 44.57 22.78 6.42
C PHE A 853 45.34 23.94 7.08
N VAL A 854 45.74 23.81 8.36
CA VAL A 854 46.58 24.82 9.07
C VAL A 854 48.07 24.45 9.04
N ILE A 855 48.46 23.30 8.50
CA ILE A 855 49.88 22.90 8.37
C ILE A 855 50.16 22.52 6.91
N GLY A 856 50.27 23.53 6.05
CA GLY A 856 50.58 23.32 4.63
C GLY A 856 50.74 24.59 3.81
N VAL A 857 51.08 25.72 4.44
CA VAL A 857 51.55 26.94 3.77
C VAL A 857 53.04 27.08 4.05
N LEU A 858 53.86 26.51 3.17
CA LEU A 858 55.20 27.01 2.85
C LEU A 858 55.43 26.82 1.34
N LEU A 859 55.45 27.97 0.66
CA LEU A 859 55.78 28.36 -0.73
C LEU A 859 56.95 27.60 -1.43
N PRO A 860 57.28 27.87 -2.72
CA PRO A 860 56.60 28.71 -3.75
C PRO A 860 56.45 28.10 -5.17
N ASP A 861 55.50 28.68 -5.91
CA ASP A 861 55.51 29.16 -7.31
C ASP A 861 56.32 28.45 -8.41
N ASN A 862 55.65 28.09 -9.52
CA ASN A 862 55.84 28.78 -10.81
C ASN A 862 54.80 28.40 -11.88
N VAL A 863 53.96 29.39 -12.18
CA VAL A 863 53.44 29.90 -13.46
C VAL A 863 53.75 29.11 -14.76
N HIS A 864 52.73 28.75 -15.56
CA HIS A 864 52.41 29.40 -16.86
C HIS A 864 51.37 28.63 -17.72
N ALA A 865 50.24 29.32 -17.90
CA ALA A 865 49.49 29.59 -19.13
C ALA A 865 49.40 28.55 -20.28
N TRP A 866 48.14 28.29 -20.63
CA TRP A 866 47.69 27.80 -21.93
C TRP A 866 48.05 28.73 -23.11
N LYS A 867 48.33 28.15 -24.28
CA LYS A 867 47.80 28.64 -25.56
C LYS A 867 47.86 27.59 -26.67
N ALA A 868 46.84 27.68 -27.52
CA ALA A 868 46.54 26.87 -28.69
C ALA A 868 47.51 27.13 -29.86
N ASP A 869 47.61 26.19 -30.81
CA ASP A 869 47.12 26.43 -32.18
C ASP A 869 47.22 25.21 -33.09
N GLU A 870 46.24 25.15 -33.99
CA GLU A 870 46.12 24.26 -35.15
C GLU A 870 47.16 24.59 -36.23
N HIS A 871 47.60 23.60 -37.02
CA HIS A 871 47.36 23.56 -38.48
C HIS A 871 48.20 22.49 -39.22
N HIS A 872 47.45 21.77 -40.09
CA HIS A 872 47.79 21.32 -41.45
C HIS A 872 49.10 20.55 -41.75
N HIS A 873 49.02 19.34 -42.32
CA HIS A 873 48.83 19.10 -43.77
C HIS A 873 48.94 17.60 -44.16
N ALA A 874 48.12 17.24 -45.13
CA ALA A 874 48.41 16.35 -46.27
C ALA A 874 48.66 14.82 -46.07
N ARG A 875 47.62 14.07 -46.44
CA ARG A 875 47.55 13.06 -47.52
C ARG A 875 48.61 11.95 -47.64
N ARG A 876 48.06 10.72 -47.62
CA ARG A 876 48.42 9.48 -48.36
C ARG A 876 49.76 8.84 -47.96
N GLY A 877 49.91 7.54 -47.75
CA GLY A 877 48.99 6.41 -47.84
C GLY A 877 49.76 5.12 -47.57
N ARG A 878 49.13 4.25 -46.76
CA ARG A 878 49.29 2.80 -46.60
C ARG A 878 50.61 2.16 -46.17
N SER A 879 50.38 1.28 -45.19
CA SER A 879 51.01 -0.04 -44.97
C SER A 879 52.20 -0.07 -44.02
N TRP A 880 51.92 0.07 -42.72
CA TRP A 880 52.78 -0.45 -41.66
C TRP A 880 52.02 -1.43 -40.78
N SER A 881 52.57 -2.64 -40.73
CA SER A 881 52.28 -3.70 -39.77
C SER A 881 52.27 -3.15 -38.34
N HIS A 882 51.17 -3.33 -37.63
CA HIS A 882 51.09 -2.92 -36.23
C HIS A 882 51.99 -3.81 -35.36
N PRO A 883 52.88 -3.22 -34.54
CA PRO A 883 53.61 -3.96 -33.53
C PRO A 883 52.64 -4.46 -32.47
N LYS A 884 52.77 -5.74 -32.09
CA LYS A 884 52.02 -6.35 -30.99
C LYS A 884 52.30 -5.57 -29.70
N LYS A 885 51.26 -4.91 -29.16
CA LYS A 885 51.29 -4.32 -27.81
C LYS A 885 51.67 -5.40 -26.78
N PRO A 886 52.50 -5.09 -25.77
CA PRO A 886 52.86 -6.03 -24.73
C PRO A 886 51.59 -6.47 -23.97
N LYS A 887 51.44 -7.79 -23.78
CA LYS A 887 50.36 -8.34 -22.96
C LYS A 887 50.60 -7.92 -21.50
N HIS A 888 49.92 -6.88 -21.03
CA HIS A 888 49.85 -6.57 -19.60
C HIS A 888 49.25 -7.79 -18.87
N HIS A 889 50.10 -8.59 -18.21
CA HIS A 889 49.66 -9.57 -17.23
C HIS A 889 49.12 -8.81 -16.01
N ARG A 890 47.80 -8.68 -15.91
CA ARG A 890 47.18 -8.22 -14.67
C ARG A 890 47.36 -9.32 -13.61
N PRO A 891 47.89 -9.01 -12.42
CA PRO A 891 48.15 -10.02 -11.39
C PRO A 891 46.83 -10.69 -10.94
N LYS A 892 46.90 -12.00 -10.62
CA LYS A 892 45.77 -12.74 -10.04
C LYS A 892 45.37 -12.12 -8.70
N PHE A 893 44.08 -12.15 -8.35
CA PHE A 893 43.61 -11.77 -7.01
C PHE A 893 44.38 -12.58 -5.96
N LYS A 894 44.94 -11.91 -4.95
CA LYS A 894 45.73 -12.54 -3.87
C LYS A 894 45.01 -12.36 -2.54
N PRO A 895 45.16 -13.31 -1.60
CA PRO A 895 44.64 -13.15 -0.24
C PRO A 895 45.10 -11.85 0.42
N GLY A 896 44.18 -11.17 1.11
CA GLY A 896 44.48 -9.98 1.92
C GLY A 896 45.09 -10.32 3.29
N PRO A 897 45.41 -9.30 4.11
CA PRO A 897 45.81 -9.49 5.50
C PRO A 897 44.65 -10.06 6.34
N TRP A 898 44.99 -10.71 7.45
CA TRP A 898 44.00 -11.15 8.45
C TRP A 898 43.49 -9.97 9.26
N ILE A 899 42.18 -9.95 9.52
CA ILE A 899 41.46 -8.91 10.25
C ILE A 899 40.59 -9.57 11.32
N ASP A 900 40.54 -9.01 12.52
CA ASP A 900 39.71 -9.53 13.61
C ASP A 900 38.22 -9.21 13.38
N ALA A 901 37.37 -10.16 13.75
CA ALA A 901 35.91 -10.10 13.60
C ALA A 901 35.24 -11.06 14.61
N HIS A 902 33.92 -11.17 14.52
CA HIS A 902 33.16 -12.19 15.24
C HIS A 902 32.31 -13.02 14.28
N ALA A 903 31.91 -14.20 14.75
CA ALA A 903 30.97 -15.04 14.02
C ALA A 903 29.89 -15.61 14.94
N THR A 904 28.67 -15.65 14.40
CA THR A 904 27.53 -16.43 14.93
C THR A 904 27.11 -17.43 13.87
N PHE A 905 26.03 -18.14 14.13
CA PHE A 905 25.37 -18.96 13.13
C PHE A 905 23.88 -18.65 13.03
N TYR A 906 23.35 -18.89 11.84
CA TYR A 906 21.93 -18.84 11.55
C TYR A 906 21.45 -20.19 11.00
N GLU A 907 20.20 -20.51 11.32
CA GLU A 907 19.51 -21.73 10.90
C GLU A 907 18.65 -21.47 9.65
N GLY A 908 18.40 -22.52 8.88
CA GLY A 908 17.60 -22.42 7.66
C GLY A 908 17.95 -23.50 6.64
N GLY A 909 17.23 -23.48 5.51
CA GLY A 909 17.52 -24.32 4.35
C GLY A 909 18.38 -23.59 3.31
N SER A 910 18.78 -24.29 2.25
CA SER A 910 19.55 -23.69 1.13
C SER A 910 18.87 -22.47 0.51
N GLY A 911 17.53 -22.44 0.47
CA GLY A 911 16.74 -21.31 -0.03
C GLY A 911 16.79 -20.04 0.84
N THR A 912 17.17 -20.15 2.11
CA THR A 912 17.25 -18.99 3.03
C THR A 912 18.64 -18.38 3.13
N PHE A 913 19.66 -19.07 2.62
CA PHE A 913 21.07 -18.67 2.75
C PHE A 913 21.56 -17.73 1.63
N GLY A 914 20.74 -17.48 0.59
CA GLY A 914 21.11 -16.68 -0.58
C GLY A 914 20.30 -15.39 -0.80
N GLY A 915 19.35 -15.10 0.10
CA GLY A 915 18.26 -14.16 -0.13
C GLY A 915 18.72 -12.75 -0.46
N ALA A 916 19.57 -12.14 0.38
CA ALA A 916 19.97 -10.74 0.19
C ALA A 916 20.90 -10.51 -1.02
N CYS A 917 21.58 -11.54 -1.53
CA CYS A 917 22.38 -11.41 -2.75
C CYS A 917 21.62 -11.75 -4.04
N GLY A 918 20.37 -12.22 -3.95
CA GLY A 918 19.55 -12.61 -5.09
C GLY A 918 20.00 -13.93 -5.73
N TYR A 919 20.57 -14.84 -4.92
CA TYR A 919 20.98 -16.17 -5.38
C TYR A 919 19.90 -17.25 -5.14
N ASP A 920 18.75 -16.89 -4.57
CA ASP A 920 17.65 -17.82 -4.26
C ASP A 920 18.18 -19.03 -3.45
N ASP A 921 18.22 -20.22 -4.05
CA ASP A 921 18.80 -21.43 -3.48
C ASP A 921 20.31 -21.55 -3.78
N VAL A 922 21.15 -21.34 -2.77
CA VAL A 922 22.62 -21.36 -2.89
C VAL A 922 23.18 -22.73 -3.29
N VAL A 923 22.50 -23.83 -2.97
CA VAL A 923 22.91 -25.18 -3.36
C VAL A 923 22.62 -25.40 -4.83
N ASN A 924 21.40 -25.06 -5.29
CA ASN A 924 21.02 -25.15 -6.71
C ASN A 924 21.84 -24.20 -7.59
N LYS A 925 22.24 -23.03 -7.08
CA LYS A 925 23.16 -22.11 -7.77
C LYS A 925 24.64 -22.52 -7.62
N GLY A 926 24.96 -23.66 -7.01
CA GLY A 926 26.32 -24.20 -6.95
C GLY A 926 27.29 -23.44 -6.03
N TYR A 927 26.78 -22.64 -5.09
CA TYR A 927 27.57 -22.04 -4.01
C TYR A 927 27.81 -23.01 -2.84
N GLY A 928 26.98 -24.05 -2.71
CA GLY A 928 27.06 -25.00 -1.60
C GLY A 928 26.50 -24.43 -0.30
N LEU A 929 26.82 -25.06 0.83
CA LEU A 929 26.44 -24.57 2.16
C LEU A 929 27.52 -23.68 2.78
N GLU A 930 28.72 -23.62 2.17
CA GLU A 930 29.84 -22.75 2.51
C GLU A 930 29.54 -21.29 2.21
N THR A 931 28.54 -20.78 2.91
CA THR A 931 27.87 -19.51 2.70
C THR A 931 27.81 -18.71 3.98
N VAL A 932 27.82 -17.39 3.84
CA VAL A 932 27.83 -16.48 4.98
C VAL A 932 26.97 -15.26 4.72
N ALA A 933 26.26 -14.83 5.77
CA ALA A 933 25.63 -13.53 5.82
C ALA A 933 26.61 -12.52 6.41
N LEU A 934 26.82 -11.42 5.70
CA LEU A 934 27.74 -10.37 6.13
C LEU A 934 26.98 -9.34 6.97
N SER A 935 27.56 -8.89 8.08
CA SER A 935 27.11 -7.66 8.78
C SER A 935 27.11 -6.44 7.86
N GLU A 936 26.36 -5.40 8.22
CA GLU A 936 26.26 -4.14 7.46
C GLU A 936 27.65 -3.58 7.08
N ALA A 937 28.61 -3.61 8.02
CA ALA A 937 29.98 -3.14 7.80
C ALA A 937 30.73 -3.88 6.68
N LEU A 938 30.37 -5.14 6.42
CA LEU A 938 31.01 -5.99 5.41
C LEU A 938 30.15 -6.14 4.14
N PHE A 939 28.82 -6.09 4.27
CA PHE A 939 27.87 -6.30 3.17
C PHE A 939 27.91 -5.17 2.14
N ASN A 940 28.16 -3.93 2.60
CA ASN A 940 28.33 -2.73 1.77
C ASN A 940 27.20 -2.59 0.72
N LYS A 941 25.94 -2.57 1.18
CA LYS A 941 24.73 -2.46 0.33
C LYS A 941 24.68 -3.50 -0.82
N GLY A 942 25.19 -4.71 -0.56
CA GLY A 942 25.20 -5.81 -1.51
C GLY A 942 26.36 -5.78 -2.50
N GLU A 943 27.27 -4.80 -2.46
CA GLU A 943 28.45 -4.78 -3.32
C GLU A 943 29.41 -5.93 -3.02
N SER A 944 29.42 -6.44 -1.78
CA SER A 944 30.24 -7.59 -1.40
C SER A 944 29.62 -8.94 -1.78
N CYS A 945 28.40 -8.97 -2.33
CA CYS A 945 27.73 -10.21 -2.73
C CYS A 945 28.57 -11.00 -3.73
N GLY A 946 28.81 -12.27 -3.42
CA GLY A 946 29.63 -13.18 -4.22
C GLY A 946 31.11 -13.20 -3.85
N SER A 947 31.60 -12.28 -3.00
CA SER A 947 32.99 -12.30 -2.54
C SER A 947 33.28 -13.46 -1.59
N CYS A 948 34.54 -13.93 -1.58
CA CYS A 948 34.95 -15.09 -0.79
C CYS A 948 35.90 -14.70 0.34
N TYR A 949 35.70 -15.37 1.47
CA TYR A 949 36.44 -15.13 2.70
C TYR A 949 36.99 -16.43 3.24
N GLU A 950 38.19 -16.34 3.81
CA GLU A 950 38.72 -17.39 4.67
C GLU A 950 38.57 -16.94 6.12
N LEU A 951 37.96 -17.78 6.97
CA LEU A 951 37.73 -17.51 8.39
C LEU A 951 38.36 -18.59 9.25
N LYS A 952 38.90 -18.20 10.41
CA LYS A 952 39.34 -19.13 11.45
C LYS A 952 38.91 -18.60 12.82
N CYS A 953 38.44 -19.49 13.68
CA CYS A 953 38.16 -19.13 15.08
C CYS A 953 39.50 -18.87 15.79
N ALA A 954 39.59 -17.77 16.55
CA ALA A 954 40.83 -17.34 17.17
C ALA A 954 40.57 -16.76 18.56
N ASN A 955 41.51 -16.91 19.48
CA ASN A 955 41.48 -16.30 20.80
C ASN A 955 40.39 -16.82 21.77
N ASP A 956 39.82 -18.01 21.53
CA ASP A 956 38.94 -18.70 22.49
C ASP A 956 39.15 -20.23 22.47
N PRO A 957 40.09 -20.77 23.28
CA PRO A 957 40.42 -22.20 23.27
C PRO A 957 39.30 -23.10 23.82
N LYS A 958 38.27 -22.53 24.47
CA LYS A 958 37.14 -23.31 25.00
C LYS A 958 36.18 -23.69 23.87
N TRP A 959 35.96 -22.78 22.93
CA TRP A 959 34.93 -22.93 21.89
C TRP A 959 35.48 -23.10 20.48
N CYS A 960 36.71 -22.63 20.21
CA CYS A 960 37.32 -22.73 18.88
C CYS A 960 37.85 -24.14 18.58
N LYS A 961 37.59 -24.60 17.34
CA LYS A 961 38.17 -25.81 16.76
C LYS A 961 39.33 -25.44 15.82
N PRO A 962 40.36 -26.28 15.70
CA PRO A 962 41.46 -26.04 14.78
C PRO A 962 40.99 -26.14 13.31
N GLY A 963 41.34 -25.15 12.49
CA GLY A 963 41.03 -25.14 11.05
C GLY A 963 40.66 -23.76 10.52
N SER A 964 40.43 -23.66 9.21
CA SER A 964 39.84 -22.50 8.56
C SER A 964 38.75 -22.90 7.56
N LEU A 965 37.80 -22.00 7.33
CA LEU A 965 36.68 -22.18 6.41
C LEU A 965 36.77 -21.18 5.27
N HIS A 966 36.45 -21.65 4.07
CA HIS A 966 36.28 -20.80 2.91
C HIS A 966 34.78 -20.64 2.64
N VAL A 967 34.25 -19.43 2.77
CA VAL A 967 32.83 -19.15 2.59
C VAL A 967 32.61 -18.09 1.52
N THR A 968 31.44 -18.14 0.87
CA THR A 968 30.99 -17.11 -0.07
C THR A 968 29.91 -16.23 0.56
N ALA A 969 30.07 -14.91 0.45
CA ALA A 969 29.05 -13.95 0.85
C ALA A 969 27.82 -14.07 -0.06
N THR A 970 26.72 -14.48 0.52
CA THR A 970 25.47 -14.80 -0.21
C THR A 970 24.25 -14.21 0.47
N ASN A 971 24.40 -13.66 1.67
CA ASN A 971 23.30 -13.05 2.40
C ASN A 971 23.75 -11.82 3.21
N HIS A 972 22.78 -11.17 3.83
CA HIS A 972 22.97 -10.02 4.71
C HIS A 972 22.55 -10.41 6.12
N CYS A 973 23.42 -10.14 7.10
CA CYS A 973 23.03 -10.18 8.50
C CYS A 973 22.59 -8.77 8.91
N PRO A 974 21.27 -8.52 9.05
CA PRO A 974 20.76 -7.18 9.31
C PRO A 974 21.18 -6.69 10.70
N PRO A 975 21.53 -5.39 10.84
CA PRO A 975 21.82 -4.82 12.14
C PRO A 975 20.57 -4.79 13.03
N ASN A 976 20.72 -5.14 14.31
CA ASN A 976 19.71 -4.96 15.34
C ASN A 976 20.08 -3.78 16.25
N TYR A 977 19.67 -2.57 15.87
CA TYR A 977 19.99 -1.33 16.60
C TYR A 977 19.31 -1.20 17.96
N TYR A 978 18.36 -2.08 18.31
CA TYR A 978 17.75 -2.11 19.65
C TYR A 978 18.63 -2.78 20.70
N GLN A 979 19.70 -3.47 20.27
CA GLN A 979 20.64 -4.19 21.12
C GLN A 979 22.05 -3.66 20.88
N SER A 980 22.90 -3.66 21.91
CA SER A 980 24.30 -3.21 21.74
C SER A 980 25.08 -4.21 20.90
N ALA A 981 26.14 -3.74 20.21
CA ALA A 981 27.01 -4.62 19.43
C ALA A 981 27.71 -5.70 20.28
N GLU A 982 27.72 -5.53 21.60
CA GLU A 982 28.29 -6.47 22.57
C GLU A 982 27.23 -7.36 23.25
N ASN A 983 25.94 -7.17 22.97
CA ASN A 983 24.86 -7.91 23.60
C ASN A 983 23.66 -8.08 22.67
N GLY A 984 23.82 -8.89 21.63
CA GLY A 984 22.76 -9.30 20.71
C GLY A 984 22.59 -8.45 19.44
N GLY A 985 23.25 -7.29 19.38
CA GLY A 985 23.38 -6.46 18.16
C GLY A 985 24.59 -6.82 17.30
N TRP A 986 24.91 -8.11 17.15
CA TRP A 986 26.20 -8.59 16.60
C TRP A 986 26.54 -8.05 15.21
N CYS A 987 25.52 -7.79 14.39
CA CYS A 987 25.68 -7.31 13.01
C CYS A 987 25.66 -5.77 12.88
N ASN A 988 25.62 -5.04 14.01
CA ASN A 988 25.62 -3.58 14.02
C ASN A 988 26.97 -3.01 13.56
N PRO A 989 26.98 -1.98 12.69
CA PRO A 989 28.20 -1.25 12.39
C PRO A 989 28.75 -0.54 13.65
N PRO A 990 30.07 -0.35 13.77
CA PRO A 990 31.12 -0.66 12.80
C PRO A 990 31.68 -2.10 12.89
N ARG A 991 31.02 -3.01 13.63
CA ARG A 991 31.55 -4.35 13.92
C ARG A 991 31.60 -5.20 12.65
N HIS A 992 32.76 -5.80 12.38
CA HIS A 992 32.90 -6.84 11.38
C HIS A 992 32.39 -8.16 11.98
N HIS A 993 31.27 -8.62 11.46
CA HIS A 993 30.61 -9.85 11.92
C HIS A 993 30.13 -10.71 10.75
N PHE A 994 30.22 -12.03 10.94
CA PHE A 994 29.82 -13.06 10.00
C PHE A 994 28.77 -13.96 10.63
N ASP A 995 27.59 -14.02 10.05
CA ASP A 995 26.59 -15.01 10.46
C ASP A 995 26.68 -16.19 9.50
N ILE A 996 27.22 -17.32 9.96
CA ILE A 996 27.61 -18.45 9.10
C ILE A 996 26.49 -19.49 9.11
N ALA A 997 26.21 -20.13 7.97
CA ALA A 997 25.24 -21.22 7.94
C ALA A 997 25.63 -22.30 8.97
N LYS A 998 24.69 -22.68 9.87
CA LYS A 998 24.98 -23.58 11.01
C LYS A 998 25.77 -24.84 10.67
N PRO A 999 25.50 -25.58 9.57
CA PRO A 999 26.26 -26.79 9.21
C PRO A 999 27.76 -26.53 8.97
N VAL A 1000 28.11 -25.31 8.59
CA VAL A 1000 29.48 -24.89 8.29
C VAL A 1000 30.14 -24.25 9.52
N PHE A 1001 29.40 -23.47 10.31
CA PHE A 1001 29.89 -22.88 11.56
C PHE A 1001 30.48 -23.93 12.53
N THR A 1002 29.82 -25.09 12.65
CA THR A 1002 30.22 -26.17 13.58
C THR A 1002 31.59 -26.77 13.30
N GLN A 1003 32.22 -26.45 12.16
CA GLN A 1003 33.56 -26.88 11.79
C GLN A 1003 34.66 -26.04 12.46
N ILE A 1004 34.40 -24.76 12.78
CA ILE A 1004 35.39 -23.88 13.44
C ILE A 1004 35.06 -23.57 14.89
N ALA A 1005 33.83 -23.82 15.34
CA ALA A 1005 33.41 -23.57 16.72
C ALA A 1005 32.33 -24.55 17.18
N ASP A 1006 32.16 -24.69 18.50
CA ASP A 1006 30.98 -25.32 19.06
C ASP A 1006 29.77 -24.37 18.97
N TYR A 1007 28.61 -24.88 18.53
CA TYR A 1007 27.40 -24.05 18.38
C TYR A 1007 26.87 -23.55 19.74
N THR A 1008 27.19 -24.23 20.84
CA THR A 1008 26.78 -23.81 22.20
C THR A 1008 27.47 -22.52 22.67
N ALA A 1009 28.54 -22.08 22.00
CA ALA A 1009 29.23 -20.83 22.28
C ALA A 1009 28.38 -19.59 21.95
N GLY A 1010 27.42 -19.72 21.02
CA GLY A 1010 26.58 -18.62 20.51
C GLY A 1010 27.34 -17.65 19.60
N ILE A 1011 28.35 -16.98 20.13
CA ILE A 1011 29.24 -16.07 19.40
C ILE A 1011 30.70 -16.43 19.69
N VAL A 1012 31.54 -16.41 18.65
CA VAL A 1012 32.98 -16.65 18.78
C VAL A 1012 33.82 -15.56 18.12
N PRO A 1013 34.98 -15.22 18.69
CA PRO A 1013 35.98 -14.40 18.01
C PRO A 1013 36.58 -15.15 16.81
N VAL A 1014 36.67 -14.48 15.67
CA VAL A 1014 37.27 -15.02 14.46
C VAL A 1014 38.26 -14.04 13.85
N GLN A 1015 39.19 -14.56 13.05
CA GLN A 1015 39.95 -13.76 12.10
C GLN A 1015 39.48 -14.10 10.70
N TYR A 1016 39.40 -13.11 9.83
CA TYR A 1016 39.03 -13.31 8.43
C TYR A 1016 39.97 -12.60 7.46
N ARG A 1017 40.00 -13.05 6.21
CA ARG A 1017 40.64 -12.34 5.09
C ARG A 1017 39.89 -12.59 3.79
N ARG A 1018 39.93 -11.63 2.85
CA ARG A 1018 39.43 -11.83 1.48
C ARG A 1018 40.34 -12.80 0.74
N VAL A 1019 39.77 -13.78 0.04
CA VAL A 1019 40.50 -14.79 -0.74
C VAL A 1019 39.90 -14.95 -2.14
N PRO A 1020 40.65 -15.49 -3.12
CA PRO A 1020 40.11 -15.73 -4.45
C PRO A 1020 38.95 -16.73 -4.43
N CYS A 1021 37.82 -16.36 -5.02
CA CYS A 1021 36.71 -17.26 -5.26
C CYS A 1021 37.06 -18.31 -6.32
N GLN A 1022 36.98 -19.58 -5.93
CA GLN A 1022 37.10 -20.72 -6.83
C GLN A 1022 35.71 -21.21 -7.20
N LYS A 1023 35.35 -21.12 -8.48
CA LYS A 1023 34.04 -21.54 -9.00
C LYS A 1023 34.21 -22.51 -10.15
N LYS A 1024 33.35 -23.54 -10.21
CA LYS A 1024 33.32 -24.50 -11.32
C LYS A 1024 32.51 -23.90 -12.47
N GLY A 1025 33.04 -23.96 -13.68
CA GLY A 1025 32.39 -23.39 -14.87
C GLY A 1025 32.52 -21.86 -14.98
N GLY A 1026 31.64 -21.29 -15.78
CA GLY A 1026 31.61 -19.89 -16.17
C GLY A 1026 30.76 -18.97 -15.29
N ILE A 1027 30.86 -17.66 -15.52
CA ILE A 1027 29.93 -16.67 -14.94
C ILE A 1027 28.56 -16.91 -15.57
N ARG A 1028 27.49 -16.92 -14.77
CA ARG A 1028 26.13 -17.17 -15.23
C ARG A 1028 25.30 -15.91 -15.21
N PHE A 1029 24.51 -15.74 -16.25
CA PHE A 1029 23.61 -14.62 -16.48
C PHE A 1029 22.19 -15.16 -16.63
N THR A 1030 21.35 -14.96 -15.62
CA THR A 1030 19.93 -15.31 -15.69
C THR A 1030 19.14 -14.07 -16.06
N ILE A 1031 18.43 -14.10 -17.19
CA ILE A 1031 17.70 -12.94 -17.71
C ILE A 1031 16.22 -13.09 -17.39
N THR A 1032 15.64 -12.15 -16.66
CA THR A 1032 14.23 -12.12 -16.23
C THR A 1032 13.60 -10.76 -16.54
N GLY A 1033 12.30 -10.62 -16.34
CA GLY A 1033 11.55 -9.40 -16.65
C GLY A 1033 10.76 -9.51 -17.96
N ASN A 1034 10.68 -8.40 -18.69
CA ASN A 1034 9.91 -8.26 -19.93
C ASN A 1034 10.65 -7.34 -20.94
N PRO A 1035 10.19 -7.18 -22.19
CA PRO A 1035 10.91 -6.42 -23.21
C PRO A 1035 11.24 -4.96 -22.86
N TYR A 1036 10.54 -4.36 -21.89
CA TYR A 1036 10.65 -2.97 -21.47
C TYR A 1036 11.34 -2.81 -20.10
N TYR A 1037 11.54 -3.91 -19.36
CA TYR A 1037 12.28 -3.95 -18.09
C TYR A 1037 13.04 -5.27 -18.02
N ASN A 1038 14.36 -5.22 -18.19
CA ASN A 1038 15.21 -6.40 -18.24
C ASN A 1038 16.06 -6.49 -16.97
N GLU A 1039 15.86 -7.54 -16.19
CA GLU A 1039 16.69 -7.88 -15.04
C GLU A 1039 17.69 -8.99 -15.44
N VAL A 1040 18.94 -8.86 -15.02
CA VAL A 1040 20.01 -9.85 -15.20
C VAL A 1040 20.63 -10.15 -13.85
N SER A 1041 20.42 -11.36 -13.36
CA SER A 1041 21.13 -11.88 -12.18
C SER A 1041 22.50 -12.44 -12.59
N VAL A 1042 23.57 -11.98 -11.95
CA VAL A 1042 24.95 -12.39 -12.23
C VAL A 1042 25.49 -13.26 -11.09
N TRP A 1043 25.83 -14.50 -11.37
CA TRP A 1043 26.26 -15.46 -10.36
C TRP A 1043 27.38 -16.38 -10.85
N ASN A 1044 27.93 -17.19 -9.94
CA ASN A 1044 29.07 -18.08 -10.20
C ASN A 1044 30.36 -17.35 -10.63
N VAL A 1045 30.63 -16.18 -10.03
CA VAL A 1045 31.78 -15.34 -10.36
C VAL A 1045 33.03 -15.80 -9.60
N ALA A 1046 34.12 -16.10 -10.31
CA ALA A 1046 35.42 -16.44 -9.75
C ALA A 1046 36.32 -15.19 -9.57
N GLY A 1047 37.50 -15.35 -8.98
CA GLY A 1047 38.43 -14.25 -8.78
C GLY A 1047 38.06 -13.44 -7.54
N ALA A 1048 37.77 -12.14 -7.67
CA ALA A 1048 37.32 -11.35 -6.51
C ALA A 1048 35.89 -11.74 -6.05
N GLY A 1049 35.10 -12.37 -6.92
CA GLY A 1049 33.77 -12.89 -6.63
C GLY A 1049 32.66 -11.84 -6.66
N ASP A 1050 32.92 -10.67 -6.09
CA ASP A 1050 32.03 -9.52 -6.24
C ASP A 1050 32.09 -8.91 -7.65
N VAL A 1051 30.98 -8.28 -8.04
CA VAL A 1051 30.84 -7.52 -9.29
C VAL A 1051 30.58 -6.08 -8.90
N VAL A 1052 31.31 -5.12 -9.48
CA VAL A 1052 31.13 -3.68 -9.24
C VAL A 1052 30.49 -2.95 -10.43
N SER A 1053 30.47 -3.56 -11.61
CA SER A 1053 29.82 -2.99 -12.80
C SER A 1053 29.45 -4.07 -13.81
N LEU A 1054 28.26 -3.95 -14.40
CA LEU A 1054 27.78 -4.78 -15.50
C LEU A 1054 27.38 -3.92 -16.71
N GLN A 1055 27.79 -4.35 -17.90
CA GLN A 1055 27.38 -3.76 -19.17
C GLN A 1055 26.82 -4.82 -20.10
N VAL A 1056 25.82 -4.46 -20.90
CA VAL A 1056 25.22 -5.30 -21.94
C VAL A 1056 25.35 -4.64 -23.30
N LYS A 1057 25.51 -5.45 -24.35
CA LYS A 1057 25.55 -5.02 -25.75
C LYS A 1057 24.84 -6.04 -26.63
N GLY A 1058 24.08 -5.57 -27.62
CA GLY A 1058 23.49 -6.41 -28.66
C GLY A 1058 24.38 -6.53 -29.90
N ASN A 1059 23.98 -7.39 -30.82
CA ASN A 1059 24.73 -7.64 -32.05
C ASN A 1059 24.39 -6.65 -33.19
N LYS A 1060 23.26 -5.94 -33.13
CA LYS A 1060 22.76 -5.05 -34.19
C LYS A 1060 22.50 -3.63 -33.68
N ASN A 1061 21.47 -3.43 -32.84
CA ASN A 1061 20.97 -2.09 -32.51
C ASN A 1061 21.43 -1.61 -31.13
N LEU A 1062 21.60 -2.53 -30.18
CA LEU A 1062 21.96 -2.19 -28.80
C LEU A 1062 23.47 -1.94 -28.66
N LYS A 1063 23.85 -0.69 -28.41
CA LYS A 1063 25.24 -0.29 -28.04
C LYS A 1063 25.57 -0.73 -26.61
N TRP A 1064 26.84 -0.62 -26.22
CA TRP A 1064 27.26 -0.86 -24.84
C TRP A 1064 26.44 0.01 -23.89
N THR A 1065 25.62 -0.64 -23.07
CA THR A 1065 24.69 -0.03 -22.14
C THR A 1065 25.09 -0.44 -20.73
N GLN A 1066 25.27 0.54 -19.86
CA GLN A 1066 25.56 0.31 -18.46
C GLN A 1066 24.28 -0.17 -17.75
N MET A 1067 24.36 -1.29 -17.05
CA MET A 1067 23.25 -1.77 -16.22
C MET A 1067 23.37 -1.19 -14.82
N LYS A 1068 22.24 -0.86 -14.20
CA LYS A 1068 22.16 -0.36 -12.82
C LYS A 1068 22.01 -1.56 -11.87
N ARG A 1069 22.74 -1.56 -10.76
CA ARG A 1069 22.49 -2.57 -9.71
C ARG A 1069 21.20 -2.20 -8.99
N GLU A 1070 20.26 -3.13 -8.96
CA GLU A 1070 18.99 -2.97 -8.24
C GLU A 1070 19.17 -3.42 -6.79
N TRP A 1071 19.63 -4.66 -6.60
CA TRP A 1071 19.82 -5.28 -5.29
C TRP A 1071 20.77 -6.47 -5.39
N GLY A 1072 21.73 -6.61 -4.48
CA GLY A 1072 22.70 -7.72 -4.49
C GLY A 1072 23.39 -7.89 -5.84
N GLN A 1073 23.19 -9.04 -6.51
CA GLN A 1073 23.66 -9.29 -7.88
C GLN A 1073 22.58 -9.25 -8.97
N LYS A 1074 21.46 -8.57 -8.71
CA LYS A 1074 20.45 -8.25 -9.72
C LYS A 1074 20.74 -6.90 -10.37
N TRP A 1075 20.81 -6.89 -11.69
CA TRP A 1075 21.15 -5.72 -12.49
C TRP A 1075 20.04 -5.44 -13.50
N VAL A 1076 19.65 -4.18 -13.68
CA VAL A 1076 18.50 -3.81 -14.48
C VAL A 1076 18.86 -2.85 -15.62
N THR A 1077 18.08 -2.91 -16.69
CA THR A 1077 18.10 -1.94 -17.80
C THR A 1077 16.77 -1.91 -18.54
N ASP A 1078 16.33 -0.72 -18.93
CA ASP A 1078 15.13 -0.52 -19.76
C ASP A 1078 15.44 -0.63 -21.26
N ALA A 1079 16.71 -0.91 -21.61
CA ALA A 1079 17.10 -1.11 -22.98
C ALA A 1079 16.49 -2.40 -23.53
N LYS A 1080 15.85 -2.33 -24.70
CA LYS A 1080 15.26 -3.50 -25.37
C LYS A 1080 16.34 -4.53 -25.73
N LEU A 1081 16.42 -5.63 -24.98
CA LEU A 1081 17.36 -6.72 -25.21
C LEU A 1081 16.81 -7.79 -26.17
N VAL A 1082 15.49 -7.92 -26.25
CA VAL A 1082 14.81 -8.99 -27.01
C VAL A 1082 15.09 -8.85 -28.51
N GLY A 1083 15.44 -9.97 -29.16
CA GLY A 1083 15.80 -10.04 -30.58
C GLY A 1083 17.28 -9.74 -30.89
N GLU A 1084 18.07 -9.36 -29.88
CA GLU A 1084 19.52 -9.19 -29.98
C GLU A 1084 20.25 -10.43 -29.43
N SER A 1085 21.38 -10.79 -30.02
CA SER A 1085 22.35 -11.68 -29.36
C SER A 1085 23.19 -10.86 -28.38
N LEU A 1086 23.16 -11.25 -27.11
CA LEU A 1086 23.66 -10.42 -26.02
C LEU A 1086 25.11 -10.76 -25.66
N THR A 1087 25.88 -9.70 -25.44
CA THR A 1087 27.22 -9.74 -24.86
C THR A 1087 27.19 -9.04 -23.52
N PHE A 1088 27.70 -9.70 -22.48
CA PHE A 1088 27.86 -9.10 -21.16
C PHE A 1088 29.33 -8.81 -20.85
N ARG A 1089 29.60 -7.66 -20.23
CA ARG A 1089 30.90 -7.30 -19.68
C ARG A 1089 30.75 -7.02 -18.19
N VAL A 1090 31.47 -7.80 -17.40
CA VAL A 1090 31.47 -7.78 -15.93
C VAL A 1090 32.78 -7.18 -15.45
N ARG A 1091 32.76 -6.26 -14.50
CA ARG A 1091 33.93 -5.73 -13.77
C ARG A 1091 33.86 -6.16 -12.31
N ALA A 1092 34.94 -6.68 -11.76
CA ALA A 1092 35.05 -7.03 -10.34
C ALA A 1092 35.80 -5.94 -9.54
N SER A 1093 35.75 -5.96 -8.20
CA SER A 1093 36.38 -4.92 -7.36
C SER A 1093 37.91 -4.83 -7.50
N ASP A 1094 38.56 -5.88 -7.97
CA ASP A 1094 39.99 -5.88 -8.33
C ASP A 1094 40.31 -5.14 -9.65
N GLY A 1095 39.29 -4.54 -10.29
CA GLY A 1095 39.43 -3.76 -11.51
C GLY A 1095 39.58 -4.59 -12.80
N ARG A 1096 39.55 -5.93 -12.72
CA ARG A 1096 39.55 -6.80 -13.91
C ARG A 1096 38.16 -6.82 -14.56
N TYR A 1097 38.16 -7.14 -15.86
CA TYR A 1097 36.94 -7.32 -16.64
C TYR A 1097 36.89 -8.75 -17.22
N SER A 1098 35.70 -9.34 -17.23
CA SER A 1098 35.38 -10.50 -18.06
C SER A 1098 34.32 -10.11 -19.08
N THR A 1099 34.51 -10.51 -20.35
CA THR A 1099 33.52 -10.24 -21.42
C THR A 1099 33.06 -11.56 -22.03
N ALA A 1100 31.77 -11.84 -21.90
CA ALA A 1100 31.08 -12.99 -22.46
C ALA A 1100 30.41 -12.58 -23.78
N TRP A 1101 31.15 -12.73 -24.88
CA TRP A 1101 30.70 -12.37 -26.23
C TRP A 1101 29.60 -13.30 -26.74
N HIS A 1102 28.49 -12.72 -27.20
CA HIS A 1102 27.35 -13.44 -27.80
C HIS A 1102 26.86 -14.62 -26.95
N VAL A 1103 26.84 -14.44 -25.63
CA VAL A 1103 26.54 -15.50 -24.66
C VAL A 1103 25.07 -15.89 -24.65
N ALA A 1104 24.17 -14.94 -24.97
CA ALA A 1104 22.76 -15.24 -25.25
C ALA A 1104 22.50 -15.18 -26.77
N PRO A 1105 21.92 -16.22 -27.38
CA PRO A 1105 21.55 -16.24 -28.80
C PRO A 1105 20.31 -15.37 -29.06
N LYS A 1106 20.07 -14.91 -30.29
CA LYS A 1106 18.96 -13.98 -30.60
C LYS A 1106 17.56 -14.42 -30.18
N ASN A 1107 17.34 -15.73 -30.08
CA ASN A 1107 16.07 -16.35 -29.70
C ASN A 1107 15.96 -16.67 -28.19
N TRP A 1108 16.86 -16.12 -27.37
CA TRP A 1108 16.78 -16.22 -25.92
C TRP A 1108 15.40 -15.74 -25.39
N GLN A 1109 14.94 -16.32 -24.30
CA GLN A 1109 13.68 -16.00 -23.63
C GLN A 1109 13.93 -15.65 -22.15
N PHE A 1110 13.01 -14.89 -21.55
CA PHE A 1110 13.05 -14.62 -20.10
C PHE A 1110 12.96 -15.92 -19.29
N GLY A 1111 13.63 -15.94 -18.15
CA GLY A 1111 13.82 -17.12 -17.30
C GLY A 1111 15.04 -17.98 -17.66
N GLN A 1112 15.68 -17.76 -18.81
CA GLN A 1112 16.85 -18.55 -19.22
C GLN A 1112 18.15 -18.08 -18.56
N THR A 1113 19.08 -19.03 -18.40
CA THR A 1113 20.42 -18.78 -17.86
C THR A 1113 21.49 -19.12 -18.88
N PHE A 1114 22.48 -18.23 -19.03
CA PHE A 1114 23.58 -18.37 -19.99
C PHE A 1114 24.93 -18.36 -19.27
N GLU A 1115 25.84 -19.23 -19.71
CA GLU A 1115 27.17 -19.39 -19.11
C GLU A 1115 28.26 -18.73 -19.98
N GLY A 1116 28.99 -17.78 -19.41
CA GLY A 1116 30.08 -17.03 -20.03
C GLY A 1116 31.44 -17.33 -19.41
N LYS A 1117 32.51 -16.72 -19.93
CA LYS A 1117 33.87 -16.97 -19.41
C LYS A 1117 34.08 -16.34 -18.03
N ASN A 1118 34.72 -17.08 -17.14
CA ASN A 1118 35.10 -16.57 -15.82
C ASN A 1118 36.41 -15.77 -15.84
N PHE A 1119 36.67 -15.02 -14.77
CA PHE A 1119 37.94 -14.33 -14.57
C PHE A 1119 39.08 -15.35 -14.47
N LYS A 1120 40.07 -15.26 -15.36
CA LYS A 1120 41.26 -16.14 -15.39
C LYS A 1120 42.33 -15.75 -14.36
#